data_AF-A0A2S7QRD2-F1
#
_entry.id   AF-A0A2S7QRD2-F1
#
_cell.length_a   1.000
_cell.length_b   1.000
_cell.length_c   1.000
_cell.angle_alpha   90.00
_cell.angle_beta   90.00
_cell.angle_gamma   90.00
#
_symmetry.space_group_name_H-M   'P 1'
#
loop_
_entity.id
_entity.type
_entity.pdbx_description
1 polymer ?
#
loop_
_entity_poly.entity_id
_entity_poly.type
_entity_poly.pdbx_seq_one_letter_code
_entity_poly.pdbx_strand_id
1 'polypeptide(L)'
;METESRNGSHTNHDRDRRNNRVNGEAFVSEKGQDKSQARTEPQKNMAPVSPSIPNGVNGNFRDKSAQQQDATEEAIPKELLERYNELPSEIDHITSGFIPLSDLLGRLSQVTHNKLGQRILEVAHMPLPPSATNGNASHITKDDDNSVDNLNKKLALIAFVQETHTKWVKALVITEWSKKAEDVSKIIDLRWYLEGNRKLYDAAVTSMVGVKKLLNSAKVPNPDFKTAIEVLTTGKANWMPDLGYIAPPPLTPKELLRSLEKLNTLLSIRLNIHERQAAELSRTTWIDGLKLEPLHRALCIQYWLDRYGKNGPRSWIILGVHSGRRKDGYHDPKATSRLFLRWFRDSKEVKDIDIPFDTVNISAEQLLKSVIALHTNHILSSTYNKLTSKPIFANREAGLSLTTSTEDPKESQLKLQLTEKQQITITIEPVMGRFIFSPASRMITSSEVKLNERSRDPASDAHSFIENLRCVSIAEELVSLGTSVGWQRVGHPRLSNEDLKPVIPKDTLQLTWFRRPGWREDWLIAVSLGMSGENWYLIELTKQPPTGVMKISSSIRIPIKGVSPTPTYTFMSSLHIFAGGLLSHFINLRALYKRRILHQVRSTGPPSSVRLPSVYIRLSDLLPSRGKSTSGKHWAHQNLKLTFQGLEPLLVTKPALPPSETPATQDPGTRPPQVPQIEQKATLVSEARLMIPISGLPILSERIDNDIAFHAKTGAFAFRLRSQVGESVIPSLIERLSQVERLVSFSAVICKHEKVLKCNSTSLKEITFSYGMATPDQSGTAMEVDNATSQSYKVTVDLSSMEGKMKLTLESGNPHIRVLDALDKVLNSSKGLDGVANLLPQTLYPLRAFDTIENAWGPLYTSGEVFVFVRAFEWYNLRYVLKSSTSNNPPRKIAFDIKMNHRRGVPWWFVRRNKGDKGDKREPPAEDEIDAQLKSVWNSSGPNWNGMRTSAVARYQGIEACLQKVDEVIRSISVDDLAPLPAQPPQSKGQAQTVGQQPGQNQQQMRLQQQARQLQLPTPGHSQPHSQGSSQGHQQRMPTPNMTMNMNMNMAMVQNQLKRKPSSQSVNPRGPKREVVEID
;
A
#
# COMPACT_ATOMS: atom_id res chain seq x y z
N MET A 1 -58.05 79.69 49.32
CA MET A 1 -58.42 78.50 48.53
C MET A 1 -57.37 78.30 47.43
N GLU A 2 -56.19 77.71 47.66
CA GLU A 2 -55.78 76.74 48.69
C GLU A 2 -56.63 75.45 48.66
N THR A 3 -56.08 74.24 48.84
CA THR A 3 -54.76 73.82 49.37
C THR A 3 -53.93 73.01 48.34
N GLU A 4 -52.62 73.21 48.21
CA GLU A 4 -51.51 72.55 48.95
C GLU A 4 -51.44 71.01 48.93
N SER A 5 -50.36 70.48 48.36
CA SER A 5 -49.58 69.35 48.93
C SER A 5 -48.10 69.47 48.49
N ARG A 6 -47.16 68.82 49.18
CA ARG A 6 -45.73 69.24 49.24
C ARG A 6 -44.73 68.35 48.50
N ASN A 7 -43.73 69.04 47.91
CA ASN A 7 -42.31 68.72 47.73
C ASN A 7 -41.81 67.28 47.89
N GLY A 8 -41.10 66.80 46.85
CA GLY A 8 -40.04 65.79 46.94
C GLY A 8 -38.94 66.11 45.93
N SER A 9 -37.76 66.52 46.40
CA SER A 9 -36.66 67.00 45.56
C SER A 9 -35.58 65.94 45.35
N HIS A 10 -35.07 65.78 44.13
CA HIS A 10 -33.70 65.29 43.93
C HIS A 10 -33.05 65.84 42.66
N THR A 11 -31.76 66.14 42.77
CA THR A 11 -30.90 66.69 41.70
C THR A 11 -30.01 65.60 41.12
N ASN A 12 -29.85 65.59 39.78
CA ASN A 12 -28.54 65.52 39.10
C ASN A 12 -28.71 65.22 37.60
N HIS A 13 -28.29 66.17 36.75
CA HIS A 13 -27.64 65.87 35.47
C HIS A 13 -26.61 66.96 35.19
N ASP A 14 -25.45 66.82 35.82
CA ASP A 14 -24.27 67.65 35.53
C ASP A 14 -23.62 67.19 34.20
N ARG A 15 -22.69 68.02 33.71
CA ARG A 15 -21.78 67.85 32.56
C ARG A 15 -21.44 66.38 32.25
N ASP A 16 -21.43 65.93 30.99
CA ASP A 16 -20.58 66.50 29.93
C ASP A 16 -21.02 66.07 28.51
N ARG A 17 -20.99 67.02 27.56
CA ARG A 17 -20.74 66.77 26.11
C ARG A 17 -20.55 68.09 25.35
N ARG A 18 -19.30 68.40 24.97
CA ARG A 18 -18.99 69.49 24.03
C ARG A 18 -19.05 68.97 22.59
N ASN A 19 -19.86 69.61 21.75
CA ASN A 19 -19.73 69.52 20.29
C ASN A 19 -18.99 70.76 19.77
N ASN A 20 -17.99 70.57 18.90
CA ASN A 20 -17.37 71.61 18.07
C ASN A 20 -16.46 70.92 17.04
N ARG A 21 -16.44 71.22 15.73
CA ARG A 21 -17.38 71.87 14.78
C ARG A 21 -17.03 71.26 13.41
N VAL A 22 -17.98 70.91 12.54
CA VAL A 22 -18.41 71.74 11.39
C VAL A 22 -17.24 72.44 10.67
N ASN A 23 -17.09 72.18 9.37
CA ASN A 23 -16.93 73.26 8.39
C ASN A 23 -17.33 72.81 6.98
N GLY A 24 -18.26 73.55 6.40
CA GLY A 24 -18.62 73.56 4.99
C GLY A 24 -19.22 74.92 4.70
N GLU A 25 -18.48 75.77 4.01
CA GLU A 25 -18.94 77.11 3.59
C GLU A 25 -19.62 77.04 2.22
N ALA A 26 -20.41 78.08 1.90
CA ALA A 26 -21.31 78.09 0.76
C ALA A 26 -21.01 79.24 -0.21
N PHE A 27 -21.18 78.94 -1.51
CA PHE A 27 -21.49 79.86 -2.63
C PHE A 27 -20.87 81.26 -2.68
N VAL A 28 -20.15 81.52 -3.78
CA VAL A 28 -20.60 82.48 -4.81
C VAL A 28 -20.35 81.84 -6.19
N SER A 29 -21.17 82.17 -7.19
CA SER A 29 -20.93 81.85 -8.61
C SER A 29 -21.16 83.10 -9.44
N GLU A 30 -20.23 83.44 -10.34
CA GLU A 30 -20.53 84.32 -11.46
C GLU A 30 -19.70 83.98 -12.72
N LYS A 31 -20.42 83.96 -13.86
CA LYS A 31 -19.96 84.16 -15.25
C LYS A 31 -18.61 83.55 -15.68
N GLY A 32 -18.70 82.40 -16.35
CA GLY A 32 -17.84 82.05 -17.48
C GLY A 32 -18.69 81.89 -18.74
N GLN A 33 -18.34 82.57 -19.84
CA GLN A 33 -19.08 82.54 -21.11
C GLN A 33 -18.09 82.42 -22.28
N ASP A 34 -18.42 81.57 -23.26
CA ASP A 34 -17.71 81.36 -24.55
C ASP A 34 -16.27 80.77 -24.47
N LYS A 35 -15.74 80.06 -25.48
CA LYS A 35 -16.28 79.11 -26.50
C LYS A 35 -15.08 78.46 -27.24
N SER A 36 -15.36 77.53 -28.17
CA SER A 36 -14.43 76.82 -29.11
C SER A 36 -13.53 75.74 -28.45
N GLN A 37 -13.63 74.44 -28.76
CA GLN A 37 -13.50 73.66 -30.02
C GLN A 37 -12.02 73.29 -30.35
N ALA A 38 -11.67 72.07 -30.76
CA ALA A 38 -12.39 70.77 -30.83
C ALA A 38 -11.41 69.60 -31.12
N ARG A 39 -11.92 68.34 -31.20
CA ARG A 39 -11.32 67.14 -31.85
C ARG A 39 -10.11 66.46 -31.13
N THR A 40 -9.91 65.12 -31.13
CA THR A 40 -10.69 63.96 -31.66
C THR A 40 -10.44 62.66 -30.83
N GLU A 41 -11.25 61.64 -31.11
CA GLU A 41 -11.26 60.20 -30.72
C GLU A 41 -9.95 59.40 -31.00
N PRO A 42 -9.85 58.04 -30.77
CA PRO A 42 -10.83 57.06 -30.22
C PRO A 42 -10.31 56.09 -29.11
N GLN A 43 -11.24 55.27 -28.56
CA GLN A 43 -10.95 54.09 -27.71
C GLN A 43 -11.06 52.76 -28.48
N LYS A 44 -10.56 51.66 -27.91
CA LYS A 44 -10.86 50.28 -28.37
C LYS A 44 -10.87 49.25 -27.22
N ASN A 45 -11.68 48.19 -27.40
CA ASN A 45 -12.01 47.17 -26.39
C ASN A 45 -10.90 46.13 -26.17
N MET A 46 -10.93 45.43 -25.02
CA MET A 46 -10.61 44.00 -24.91
C MET A 46 -11.29 43.34 -23.69
N ALA A 47 -11.56 42.03 -23.80
CA ALA A 47 -11.95 41.15 -22.70
C ALA A 47 -11.40 39.72 -22.95
N PRO A 48 -10.97 38.96 -21.90
CA PRO A 48 -10.71 37.52 -21.96
C PRO A 48 -11.82 36.73 -21.23
N VAL A 49 -12.45 35.66 -21.74
CA VAL A 49 -11.96 34.40 -22.36
C VAL A 49 -11.41 33.38 -21.34
N SER A 50 -12.05 32.20 -21.31
CA SER A 50 -11.60 30.96 -20.66
C SER A 50 -11.77 29.77 -21.64
N PRO A 51 -10.91 28.72 -21.62
CA PRO A 51 -10.85 27.73 -22.70
C PRO A 51 -11.45 26.33 -22.39
N SER A 52 -11.90 25.60 -23.43
CA SER A 52 -12.23 24.15 -23.36
C SER A 52 -12.22 23.46 -24.75
N ILE A 53 -11.57 22.28 -24.85
CA ILE A 53 -11.36 21.43 -26.06
C ILE A 53 -10.99 19.99 -25.57
N PRO A 54 -11.32 18.84 -26.22
CA PRO A 54 -12.33 18.48 -27.24
C PRO A 54 -13.19 17.21 -26.87
N ASN A 55 -13.91 16.67 -27.89
CA ASN A 55 -14.56 15.35 -28.02
C ASN A 55 -15.90 15.13 -27.28
N GLY A 56 -17.01 14.72 -27.91
CA GLY A 56 -17.29 14.44 -29.33
C GLY A 56 -17.37 12.94 -29.69
N VAL A 57 -18.29 12.60 -30.63
CA VAL A 57 -18.84 11.26 -31.00
C VAL A 57 -20.10 10.87 -30.21
N ASN A 58 -21.20 10.36 -30.77
CA ASN A 58 -21.85 10.42 -32.11
C ASN A 58 -23.21 9.72 -31.93
N GLY A 59 -24.29 10.12 -32.62
CA GLY A 59 -25.58 9.43 -32.47
C GLY A 59 -26.81 10.16 -33.00
N ASN A 60 -26.96 10.26 -34.33
CA ASN A 60 -28.23 10.64 -34.93
C ASN A 60 -29.31 9.58 -34.62
N PHE A 61 -30.52 10.02 -34.31
CA PHE A 61 -31.68 9.59 -35.10
C PHE A 61 -32.49 10.82 -35.50
N ARG A 62 -32.93 10.83 -36.76
CA ARG A 62 -33.87 11.83 -37.29
C ARG A 62 -35.28 11.36 -36.98
N ASP A 63 -36.20 12.31 -36.89
CA ASP A 63 -37.28 12.29 -37.88
C ASP A 63 -37.32 13.63 -38.64
N LYS A 64 -37.94 13.67 -39.82
CA LYS A 64 -37.85 14.83 -40.75
C LYS A 64 -39.02 14.91 -41.73
N SER A 65 -39.14 16.09 -42.37
CA SER A 65 -40.03 16.47 -43.49
C SER A 65 -41.50 16.73 -43.10
N ALA A 66 -42.23 17.66 -43.70
CA ALA A 66 -41.88 18.77 -44.62
C ALA A 66 -42.79 19.97 -44.26
N GLN A 67 -42.28 21.18 -44.03
CA GLN A 67 -41.82 22.18 -45.01
C GLN A 67 -42.94 22.87 -45.82
N GLN A 68 -43.49 23.93 -45.22
CA GLN A 68 -43.66 25.27 -45.82
C GLN A 68 -44.73 25.50 -46.91
N GLN A 69 -45.81 26.19 -46.51
CA GLN A 69 -46.61 27.10 -47.34
C GLN A 69 -47.10 28.28 -46.46
N ASP A 70 -47.29 29.45 -47.07
CA ASP A 70 -47.70 30.69 -46.38
C ASP A 70 -49.21 30.74 -46.09
N ALA A 71 -49.59 31.31 -44.93
CA ALA A 71 -50.65 32.32 -44.82
C ALA A 71 -50.70 32.95 -43.42
N THR A 72 -50.92 34.27 -43.38
CA THR A 72 -51.53 35.07 -42.29
C THR A 72 -51.13 34.78 -40.84
N GLU A 73 -50.29 35.66 -40.28
CA GLU A 73 -50.44 36.04 -38.87
C GLU A 73 -51.83 36.69 -38.67
N GLU A 74 -52.67 36.12 -37.79
CA GLU A 74 -53.70 36.94 -37.13
C GLU A 74 -52.99 37.81 -36.09
N ALA A 75 -52.61 39.03 -36.50
CA ALA A 75 -52.01 40.00 -35.60
C ALA A 75 -52.96 40.31 -34.44
N ILE A 76 -52.52 40.06 -33.21
CA ILE A 76 -53.28 40.37 -31.99
C ILE A 76 -53.74 41.84 -32.06
N PRO A 77 -55.05 42.13 -31.98
CA PRO A 77 -55.57 43.49 -32.10
C PRO A 77 -54.83 44.48 -31.19
N LYS A 78 -54.53 45.68 -31.69
CA LYS A 78 -53.83 46.71 -30.90
C LYS A 78 -54.57 47.06 -29.61
N GLU A 79 -55.91 47.06 -29.62
CA GLU A 79 -56.74 47.17 -28.41
C GLU A 79 -56.44 46.09 -27.35
N LEU A 80 -56.18 44.85 -27.76
CA LEU A 80 -55.81 43.77 -26.84
C LEU A 80 -54.38 43.92 -26.34
N LEU A 81 -53.46 44.46 -27.16
CA LEU A 81 -52.09 44.75 -26.76
C LEU A 81 -52.01 45.96 -25.81
N GLU A 82 -52.83 46.99 -26.05
CA GLU A 82 -52.99 48.14 -25.15
C GLU A 82 -53.61 47.71 -23.82
N ARG A 83 -54.68 46.91 -23.83
CA ARG A 83 -55.19 46.28 -22.60
C ARG A 83 -54.15 45.39 -21.90
N TYR A 84 -53.27 44.70 -22.63
CA TYR A 84 -52.18 43.92 -22.04
C TYR A 84 -51.15 44.80 -21.31
N ASN A 85 -50.97 46.05 -21.76
CA ASN A 85 -50.14 47.06 -21.09
C ASN A 85 -50.89 47.80 -19.95
N GLU A 86 -52.22 47.74 -19.91
CA GLU A 86 -53.05 48.20 -18.78
C GLU A 86 -53.19 47.14 -17.66
N LEU A 87 -52.84 45.88 -17.92
CA LEU A 87 -52.77 44.86 -16.87
C LEU A 87 -51.68 45.21 -15.84
N PRO A 88 -51.90 44.94 -14.53
CA PRO A 88 -50.83 44.98 -13.55
C PRO A 88 -49.66 44.08 -13.97
N SER A 89 -48.43 44.53 -13.71
CA SER A 89 -47.23 43.75 -13.95
C SER A 89 -47.34 42.35 -13.33
N GLU A 90 -46.94 41.32 -14.06
CA GLU A 90 -46.94 39.93 -13.59
C GLU A 90 -46.20 39.80 -12.26
N ILE A 91 -46.74 39.00 -11.33
CA ILE A 91 -46.19 38.87 -9.98
C ILE A 91 -44.91 38.03 -10.02
N ASP A 92 -43.82 38.60 -9.52
CA ASP A 92 -42.52 37.92 -9.38
C ASP A 92 -42.67 36.57 -8.65
N HIS A 93 -42.45 35.47 -9.37
CA HIS A 93 -42.50 34.12 -8.81
C HIS A 93 -41.21 33.80 -8.01
N ILE A 94 -41.37 33.48 -6.72
CA ILE A 94 -40.26 33.29 -5.80
C ILE A 94 -39.71 31.87 -5.91
N THR A 95 -38.61 31.72 -6.66
CA THR A 95 -37.90 30.44 -6.80
C THR A 95 -36.87 30.15 -5.70
N SER A 96 -36.53 31.15 -4.88
CA SER A 96 -35.50 31.04 -3.84
C SER A 96 -36.03 30.41 -2.54
N GLY A 97 -35.24 29.51 -1.94
CA GLY A 97 -35.58 28.84 -0.67
C GLY A 97 -36.34 27.52 -0.80
N PHE A 98 -36.77 27.14 -1.99
CA PHE A 98 -37.44 25.87 -2.26
C PHE A 98 -36.44 24.70 -2.41
N ILE A 99 -36.87 23.49 -2.02
CA ILE A 99 -36.09 22.25 -2.15
C ILE A 99 -36.93 21.21 -2.91
N PRO A 100 -36.42 20.62 -4.02
CA PRO A 100 -37.15 19.59 -4.76
C PRO A 100 -37.46 18.35 -3.92
N LEU A 101 -38.69 17.86 -4.01
CA LEU A 101 -39.14 16.64 -3.32
C LEU A 101 -38.35 15.41 -3.80
N SER A 102 -37.96 15.37 -5.08
CA SER A 102 -37.07 14.38 -5.68
C SER A 102 -35.76 14.23 -4.90
N ASP A 103 -35.13 15.36 -4.56
CA ASP A 103 -33.84 15.41 -3.90
C ASP A 103 -33.94 14.99 -2.45
N LEU A 104 -35.02 15.38 -1.77
CA LEU A 104 -35.30 14.96 -0.40
C LEU A 104 -35.50 13.44 -0.31
N LEU A 105 -36.35 12.87 -1.17
CA LEU A 105 -36.63 11.43 -1.19
C LEU A 105 -35.44 10.60 -1.69
N GLY A 106 -34.71 11.09 -2.70
CA GLY A 106 -33.50 10.46 -3.22
C GLY A 106 -32.37 10.41 -2.19
N ARG A 107 -32.14 11.52 -1.46
CA ARG A 107 -31.17 11.54 -0.35
C ARG A 107 -31.62 10.67 0.83
N LEU A 108 -32.92 10.65 1.15
CA LEU A 108 -33.44 9.78 2.21
C LEU A 108 -33.26 8.30 1.89
N SER A 109 -33.59 7.86 0.67
CA SER A 109 -33.42 6.46 0.25
C SER A 109 -31.94 6.04 0.22
N GLN A 110 -31.05 6.92 -0.26
CA GLN A 110 -29.61 6.71 -0.21
C GLN A 110 -29.10 6.57 1.24
N VAL A 111 -29.56 7.42 2.16
CA VAL A 111 -29.19 7.35 3.59
C VAL A 111 -29.75 6.08 4.25
N THR A 112 -30.99 5.67 3.95
CA THR A 112 -31.56 4.41 4.44
C THR A 112 -30.77 3.20 3.92
N HIS A 113 -30.42 3.17 2.63
CA HIS A 113 -29.64 2.08 2.04
C HIS A 113 -28.24 1.98 2.66
N ASN A 114 -27.53 3.12 2.79
CA ASN A 114 -26.20 3.16 3.39
C ASN A 114 -26.21 2.73 4.86
N LYS A 115 -27.18 3.20 5.67
CA LYS A 115 -27.35 2.76 7.06
C LYS A 115 -27.71 1.27 7.17
N LEU A 116 -28.57 0.76 6.29
CA LEU A 116 -28.93 -0.66 6.26
C LEU A 116 -27.69 -1.53 5.94
N GLY A 117 -26.90 -1.15 4.94
CA GLY A 117 -25.65 -1.83 4.62
C GLY A 117 -24.65 -1.85 5.78
N GLN A 118 -24.48 -0.71 6.48
CA GLN A 118 -23.69 -0.63 7.71
C GLN A 118 -24.24 -1.57 8.80
N ARG A 119 -25.55 -1.55 9.05
CA ARG A 119 -26.17 -2.35 10.11
C ARG A 119 -26.13 -3.86 9.84
N ILE A 120 -26.25 -4.28 8.58
CA ILE A 120 -26.06 -5.67 8.16
C ILE A 120 -24.61 -6.11 8.43
N LEU A 121 -23.63 -5.27 8.10
CA LEU A 121 -22.23 -5.57 8.40
C LEU A 121 -21.97 -5.66 9.90
N GLU A 122 -22.48 -4.72 10.70
CA GLU A 122 -22.37 -4.76 12.18
C GLU A 122 -22.94 -6.05 12.77
N VAL A 123 -24.16 -6.44 12.37
CA VAL A 123 -24.83 -7.67 12.83
C VAL A 123 -24.09 -8.94 12.38
N ALA A 124 -23.46 -8.92 11.20
CA ALA A 124 -22.65 -10.04 10.70
C ALA A 124 -21.30 -10.22 11.41
N HIS A 125 -20.77 -9.18 12.07
CA HIS A 125 -19.52 -9.26 12.86
C HIS A 125 -19.76 -9.61 14.34
N MET A 126 -21.00 -9.58 14.82
CA MET A 126 -21.36 -10.02 16.17
C MET A 126 -21.32 -11.56 16.28
N PRO A 127 -20.77 -12.15 17.36
CA PRO A 127 -20.49 -13.58 17.47
C PRO A 127 -21.72 -14.49 17.31
N LEU A 128 -21.47 -15.74 16.94
CA LEU A 128 -22.48 -16.82 16.87
C LEU A 128 -22.46 -17.63 18.18
N PRO A 129 -23.58 -18.30 18.55
CA PRO A 129 -23.62 -19.13 19.74
C PRO A 129 -22.59 -20.28 19.70
N PRO A 130 -22.01 -20.68 20.86
CA PRO A 130 -21.03 -21.77 20.92
C PRO A 130 -21.58 -23.13 20.46
N SER A 131 -22.90 -23.29 20.41
CA SER A 131 -23.61 -24.44 19.84
C SER A 131 -23.26 -24.71 18.36
N ALA A 132 -22.75 -23.70 17.63
CA ALA A 132 -22.38 -23.83 16.21
C ALA A 132 -20.88 -24.09 15.97
N THR A 133 -20.01 -24.01 16.99
CA THR A 133 -18.55 -24.15 16.81
C THR A 133 -18.03 -25.59 16.86
N ASN A 134 -18.81 -26.54 17.38
CA ASN A 134 -18.54 -27.97 17.25
C ASN A 134 -19.44 -28.58 16.18
N GLY A 135 -18.84 -29.11 15.11
CA GLY A 135 -19.54 -29.50 13.88
C GLY A 135 -20.35 -30.80 13.95
N ASN A 136 -21.35 -30.88 14.83
CA ASN A 136 -22.27 -32.02 14.94
C ASN A 136 -23.74 -31.58 14.78
N ALA A 137 -24.07 -31.06 13.59
CA ALA A 137 -25.39 -30.54 13.25
C ALA A 137 -26.40 -31.66 12.94
N SER A 138 -26.85 -32.37 13.98
CA SER A 138 -27.76 -33.52 13.84
C SER A 138 -28.92 -33.57 14.85
N HIS A 139 -29.42 -32.41 15.31
CA HIS A 139 -30.79 -32.30 15.80
C HIS A 139 -31.34 -30.88 15.63
N ILE A 140 -32.53 -30.76 15.06
CA ILE A 140 -33.32 -29.52 15.08
C ILE A 140 -34.29 -29.65 16.26
N THR A 141 -33.92 -29.11 17.43
CA THR A 141 -34.94 -28.78 18.43
C THR A 141 -35.54 -27.42 18.10
N LYS A 142 -36.83 -27.22 18.41
CA LYS A 142 -37.57 -25.98 18.11
C LYS A 142 -37.44 -24.95 19.24
N ASP A 143 -36.27 -24.88 19.85
CA ASP A 143 -35.99 -23.94 20.93
C ASP A 143 -35.40 -22.65 20.36
N ASP A 144 -36.04 -21.51 20.64
CA ASP A 144 -35.54 -20.21 20.22
C ASP A 144 -34.16 -19.94 20.84
N ASP A 145 -33.18 -19.61 20.01
CA ASP A 145 -31.87 -19.15 20.46
C ASP A 145 -32.03 -17.82 21.21
N ASN A 146 -32.08 -17.92 22.54
CA ASN A 146 -32.19 -16.79 23.47
C ASN A 146 -30.81 -16.36 24.01
N SER A 147 -29.72 -16.64 23.29
CA SER A 147 -28.40 -16.09 23.61
C SER A 147 -28.42 -14.57 23.65
N VAL A 148 -27.65 -13.98 24.56
CA VAL A 148 -27.55 -12.52 24.75
C VAL A 148 -27.15 -11.82 23.45
N ASP A 149 -26.29 -12.44 22.64
CA ASP A 149 -25.89 -11.91 21.32
C ASP A 149 -27.04 -11.96 20.29
N ASN A 150 -27.89 -12.99 20.28
CA ASN A 150 -29.06 -13.01 19.40
C ASN A 150 -30.13 -11.99 19.84
N LEU A 151 -30.34 -11.82 21.15
CA LEU A 151 -31.21 -10.77 21.69
C LEU A 151 -30.69 -9.37 21.34
N ASN A 152 -29.38 -9.13 21.47
CA ASN A 152 -28.73 -7.90 21.04
C ASN A 152 -28.88 -7.67 19.53
N LYS A 153 -28.72 -8.69 18.68
CA LYS A 153 -28.97 -8.62 17.23
C LYS A 153 -30.43 -8.24 16.92
N LYS A 154 -31.40 -8.90 17.57
CA LYS A 154 -32.85 -8.62 17.43
C LYS A 154 -33.16 -7.16 17.82
N LEU A 155 -32.72 -6.69 18.98
CA LEU A 155 -32.88 -5.30 19.43
C LEU A 155 -32.17 -4.29 18.50
N ALA A 156 -30.96 -4.60 18.06
CA ALA A 156 -30.17 -3.75 17.16
C ALA A 156 -30.84 -3.51 15.80
N LEU A 157 -31.59 -4.49 15.30
CA LEU A 157 -32.39 -4.38 14.08
C LEU A 157 -33.72 -3.66 14.32
N ILE A 158 -34.44 -3.97 15.40
CA ILE A 158 -35.72 -3.31 15.75
C ILE A 158 -35.53 -1.79 15.92
N ALA A 159 -34.48 -1.35 16.62
CA ALA A 159 -34.18 0.07 16.80
C ALA A 159 -33.88 0.78 15.46
N PHE A 160 -33.16 0.11 14.54
CA PHE A 160 -32.89 0.65 13.20
C PHE A 160 -34.18 0.77 12.36
N VAL A 161 -35.07 -0.22 12.44
CA VAL A 161 -36.39 -0.20 11.77
C VAL A 161 -37.24 0.95 12.32
N GLN A 162 -37.27 1.17 13.64
CA GLN A 162 -38.00 2.27 14.27
C GLN A 162 -37.45 3.66 13.89
N GLU A 163 -36.12 3.85 13.91
CA GLU A 163 -35.48 5.10 13.46
C GLU A 163 -35.82 5.41 11.99
N THR A 164 -35.75 4.37 11.15
CA THR A 164 -36.00 4.47 9.70
C THR A 164 -37.48 4.74 9.42
N HIS A 165 -38.39 3.98 10.04
CA HIS A 165 -39.84 4.16 9.92
C HIS A 165 -40.25 5.59 10.31
N THR A 166 -39.73 6.12 11.42
CA THR A 166 -40.02 7.49 11.87
C THR A 166 -39.64 8.55 10.83
N LYS A 167 -38.55 8.32 10.06
CA LYS A 167 -38.13 9.22 8.98
C LYS A 167 -38.98 9.08 7.72
N TRP A 168 -39.36 7.86 7.37
CA TRP A 168 -40.27 7.61 6.24
C TRP A 168 -41.71 8.06 6.52
N VAL A 169 -42.19 8.03 7.76
CA VAL A 169 -43.45 8.66 8.17
C VAL A 169 -43.37 10.20 8.03
N LYS A 170 -42.26 10.82 8.41
CA LYS A 170 -42.06 12.27 8.17
C LYS A 170 -42.00 12.60 6.68
N ALA A 171 -41.36 11.76 5.86
CA ALA A 171 -41.37 11.90 4.41
C ALA A 171 -42.79 11.72 3.83
N LEU A 172 -43.57 10.75 4.32
CA LEU A 172 -44.96 10.53 3.92
C LEU A 172 -45.84 11.76 4.20
N VAL A 173 -45.71 12.37 5.38
CA VAL A 173 -46.38 13.64 5.70
C VAL A 173 -45.96 14.74 4.72
N ILE A 174 -44.67 14.87 4.43
CA ILE A 174 -44.19 15.86 3.44
C ILE A 174 -44.75 15.58 2.03
N THR A 175 -44.88 14.31 1.60
CA THR A 175 -45.49 13.97 0.30
C THR A 175 -46.99 14.20 0.23
N GLU A 176 -47.71 14.13 1.37
CA GLU A 176 -49.12 14.52 1.43
C GLU A 176 -49.29 16.04 1.35
N TRP A 177 -48.45 16.80 2.06
CA TRP A 177 -48.46 18.26 2.01
C TRP A 177 -47.97 18.82 0.66
N SER A 178 -47.02 18.16 -0.01
CA SER A 178 -46.51 18.60 -1.31
C SER A 178 -47.55 18.58 -2.42
N LYS A 179 -48.67 17.86 -2.27
CA LYS A 179 -49.82 17.90 -3.19
C LYS A 179 -50.46 19.30 -3.29
N LYS A 180 -50.17 20.19 -2.34
CA LYS A 180 -50.62 21.60 -2.33
C LYS A 180 -49.47 22.60 -2.54
N ALA A 181 -48.28 22.13 -2.93
CA ALA A 181 -47.09 22.99 -3.04
C ALA A 181 -47.27 24.13 -4.07
N GLU A 182 -47.94 23.87 -5.19
CA GLU A 182 -48.21 24.90 -6.22
C GLU A 182 -49.08 26.03 -5.68
N ASP A 183 -50.15 25.71 -4.95
CA ASP A 183 -51.04 26.72 -4.37
C ASP A 183 -50.38 27.47 -3.21
N VAL A 184 -49.58 26.77 -2.40
CA VAL A 184 -48.75 27.41 -1.37
C VAL A 184 -47.72 28.35 -2.00
N SER A 185 -47.14 28.02 -3.15
CA SER A 185 -46.23 28.93 -3.87
C SER A 185 -46.95 30.18 -4.35
N LYS A 186 -48.11 30.04 -5.01
CA LYS A 186 -48.96 31.17 -5.43
C LYS A 186 -49.30 32.08 -4.23
N ILE A 187 -49.59 31.49 -3.06
CA ILE A 187 -49.87 32.24 -1.81
C ILE A 187 -48.62 32.97 -1.29
N ILE A 188 -47.42 32.38 -1.42
CA ILE A 188 -46.14 33.03 -1.05
C ILE A 188 -45.86 34.23 -1.95
N ASP A 189 -46.04 34.07 -3.27
CA ASP A 189 -45.85 35.11 -4.29
C ASP A 189 -46.84 36.27 -4.06
N LEU A 190 -48.14 35.96 -3.93
CA LEU A 190 -49.20 36.92 -3.59
C LEU A 190 -48.92 37.66 -2.27
N ARG A 191 -48.46 36.96 -1.22
CA ARG A 191 -48.12 37.57 0.07
C ARG A 191 -46.95 38.54 -0.07
N TRP A 192 -45.95 38.22 -0.88
CA TRP A 192 -44.80 39.09 -1.12
C TRP A 192 -45.20 40.35 -1.87
N TYR A 193 -46.02 40.22 -2.92
CA TYR A 193 -46.59 41.34 -3.67
C TYR A 193 -47.43 42.29 -2.78
N LEU A 194 -48.33 41.74 -1.96
CA LEU A 194 -49.14 42.53 -1.01
C LEU A 194 -48.28 43.25 0.03
N GLU A 195 -47.22 42.61 0.55
CA GLU A 195 -46.26 43.23 1.48
C GLU A 195 -45.37 44.27 0.79
N GLY A 196 -45.15 44.17 -0.52
CA GLY A 196 -44.57 45.22 -1.36
C GLY A 196 -45.48 46.45 -1.44
N ASN A 197 -46.73 46.26 -1.83
CA ASN A 197 -47.73 47.33 -1.92
C ASN A 197 -47.98 48.01 -0.56
N ARG A 198 -47.94 47.26 0.56
CA ARG A 198 -48.05 47.83 1.90
C ARG A 198 -46.98 48.89 2.18
N LYS A 199 -45.73 48.65 1.77
CA LYS A 199 -44.61 49.59 1.92
C LYS A 199 -44.76 50.83 1.03
N LEU A 200 -45.44 50.73 -0.11
CA LEU A 200 -45.73 51.89 -0.96
C LEU A 200 -46.72 52.85 -0.29
N TYR A 201 -47.71 52.35 0.45
CA TYR A 201 -48.59 53.20 1.27
C TYR A 201 -47.82 53.91 2.40
N ASP A 202 -46.97 53.18 3.13
CA ASP A 202 -46.12 53.76 4.19
C ASP A 202 -45.17 54.86 3.63
N ALA A 203 -44.62 54.64 2.43
CA ALA A 203 -43.80 55.61 1.71
C ALA A 203 -44.61 56.85 1.26
N ALA A 204 -45.83 56.65 0.75
CA ALA A 204 -46.72 57.74 0.34
C ALA A 204 -47.13 58.63 1.53
N VAL A 205 -47.49 58.03 2.67
CA VAL A 205 -47.78 58.76 3.92
C VAL A 205 -46.54 59.52 4.41
N THR A 206 -45.36 58.90 4.34
CA THR A 206 -44.09 59.55 4.70
C THR A 206 -43.81 60.76 3.79
N SER A 207 -44.07 60.63 2.48
CA SER A 207 -43.95 61.73 1.51
C SER A 207 -44.93 62.88 1.81
N MET A 208 -46.20 62.58 2.10
CA MET A 208 -47.20 63.58 2.52
C MET A 208 -46.80 64.31 3.81
N VAL A 209 -46.21 63.61 4.78
CA VAL A 209 -45.65 64.23 5.98
C VAL A 209 -44.43 65.12 5.66
N GLY A 210 -43.63 64.76 4.65
CA GLY A 210 -42.61 65.61 4.06
C GLY A 210 -43.19 66.90 3.48
N VAL A 211 -44.19 66.80 2.60
CA VAL A 211 -44.89 67.97 2.01
C VAL A 211 -45.53 68.86 3.09
N LYS A 212 -46.14 68.26 4.13
CA LYS A 212 -46.68 69.02 5.28
C LYS A 212 -45.59 69.78 6.05
N LYS A 213 -44.39 69.21 6.21
CA LYS A 213 -43.24 69.90 6.81
C LYS A 213 -42.73 71.04 5.93
N LEU A 214 -42.74 70.86 4.60
CA LEU A 214 -42.36 71.90 3.64
C LEU A 214 -43.39 73.05 3.60
N LEU A 215 -44.69 72.78 3.71
CA LEU A 215 -45.74 73.81 3.76
C LEU A 215 -45.58 74.79 4.94
N ASN A 216 -44.86 74.42 6.00
CA ASN A 216 -44.53 75.35 7.08
C ASN A 216 -43.61 76.51 6.64
N SER A 217 -42.76 76.34 5.61
CA SER A 217 -41.93 77.45 5.10
C SER A 217 -42.68 78.36 4.12
N ALA A 218 -43.81 77.90 3.57
CA ALA A 218 -44.74 78.74 2.81
C ALA A 218 -45.64 79.62 3.71
N LYS A 219 -45.74 79.29 5.01
CA LYS A 219 -46.50 80.07 5.99
C LYS A 219 -45.63 81.15 6.62
N VAL A 220 -45.90 82.42 6.28
CA VAL A 220 -45.27 83.58 6.93
C VAL A 220 -45.70 83.65 8.41
N PRO A 221 -44.77 83.68 9.38
CA PRO A 221 -45.09 83.91 10.80
C PRO A 221 -45.42 85.38 11.10
N ASN A 222 -46.06 85.63 12.24
CA ASN A 222 -46.21 87.00 12.75
C ASN A 222 -44.82 87.61 13.09
N PRO A 223 -44.58 88.91 12.81
CA PRO A 223 -43.29 89.55 13.06
C PRO A 223 -42.98 89.70 14.56
N ASP A 224 -41.76 89.36 14.96
CA ASP A 224 -41.26 89.56 16.33
C ASP A 224 -40.71 90.98 16.53
N PHE A 225 -41.59 91.90 16.93
CA PHE A 225 -41.22 93.27 17.29
C PHE A 225 -40.27 93.36 18.49
N LYS A 226 -40.24 92.37 19.40
CA LYS A 226 -39.40 92.42 20.60
C LYS A 226 -37.93 92.22 20.26
N THR A 227 -37.60 91.16 19.51
CA THR A 227 -36.23 90.95 19.03
C THR A 227 -35.83 92.06 18.04
N ALA A 228 -36.75 92.56 17.22
CA ALA A 228 -36.46 93.66 16.30
C ALA A 228 -36.00 94.94 17.05
N ILE A 229 -36.66 95.32 18.15
CA ILE A 229 -36.28 96.47 18.97
C ILE A 229 -34.94 96.23 19.70
N GLU A 230 -34.70 95.01 20.19
CA GLU A 230 -33.41 94.65 20.81
C GLU A 230 -32.26 94.83 19.80
N VAL A 231 -32.37 94.24 18.60
CA VAL A 231 -31.36 94.37 17.54
C VAL A 231 -31.19 95.83 17.08
N LEU A 232 -32.26 96.61 16.99
CA LEU A 232 -32.20 98.03 16.60
C LEU A 232 -31.45 98.90 17.63
N THR A 233 -31.47 98.52 18.91
CA THR A 233 -30.92 99.34 20.01
C THR A 233 -29.53 98.90 20.47
N THR A 234 -29.20 97.61 20.44
CA THR A 234 -27.89 97.07 20.85
C THR A 234 -27.02 96.59 19.69
N GLY A 235 -27.59 96.43 18.49
CA GLY A 235 -26.95 95.76 17.35
C GLY A 235 -26.89 94.23 17.46
N LYS A 236 -27.21 93.62 18.62
CA LYS A 236 -27.19 92.16 18.84
C LYS A 236 -28.22 91.73 19.89
N ALA A 237 -29.11 90.79 19.54
CA ALA A 237 -29.99 90.15 20.51
C ALA A 237 -29.22 89.16 21.39
N ASN A 238 -29.39 89.22 22.71
CA ASN A 238 -28.59 88.47 23.69
C ASN A 238 -28.74 86.94 23.57
N TRP A 239 -29.85 86.46 23.00
CA TRP A 239 -30.12 85.05 22.78
C TRP A 239 -29.63 84.53 21.43
N MET A 240 -29.36 85.42 20.46
CA MET A 240 -28.94 85.06 19.11
C MET A 240 -27.45 84.70 19.11
N PRO A 241 -27.06 83.45 18.79
CA PRO A 241 -25.65 83.10 18.68
C PRO A 241 -25.00 83.84 17.51
N ASP A 242 -23.76 84.30 17.68
CA ASP A 242 -23.04 84.98 16.59
C ASP A 242 -22.78 84.01 15.44
N LEU A 243 -23.38 84.30 14.28
CA LEU A 243 -23.34 83.46 13.09
C LEU A 243 -22.06 83.63 12.26
N GLY A 244 -21.18 84.58 12.62
CA GLY A 244 -19.87 84.76 11.98
C GLY A 244 -19.90 85.47 10.61
N TYR A 245 -21.06 85.95 10.15
CA TYR A 245 -21.18 86.72 8.91
C TYR A 245 -20.43 88.07 8.92
N ILE A 246 -20.11 88.58 10.12
CA ILE A 246 -19.24 89.74 10.30
C ILE A 246 -17.86 89.19 10.69
N ALA A 247 -16.85 89.46 9.87
CA ALA A 247 -15.47 89.07 10.17
C ALA A 247 -15.02 89.73 11.51
N PRO A 248 -14.50 88.96 12.48
CA PRO A 248 -14.01 89.53 13.73
C PRO A 248 -12.80 90.44 13.47
N PRO A 249 -12.56 91.46 14.32
CA PRO A 249 -11.41 92.35 14.17
C PRO A 249 -10.10 91.55 14.20
N PRO A 250 -9.08 91.95 13.40
CA PRO A 250 -7.82 91.21 13.32
C PRO A 250 -7.10 91.21 14.67
N LEU A 251 -6.68 90.03 15.13
CA LEU A 251 -5.97 89.84 16.39
C LEU A 251 -4.74 90.72 16.46
N THR A 252 -4.54 91.42 17.58
CA THR A 252 -3.33 92.24 17.75
C THR A 252 -2.08 91.36 17.85
N PRO A 253 -0.89 91.86 17.45
CA PRO A 253 0.35 91.08 17.59
C PRO A 253 0.64 90.60 19.02
N LYS A 254 0.19 91.34 20.03
CA LYS A 254 0.30 90.96 21.45
C LYS A 254 -0.60 89.77 21.82
N GLU A 255 -1.80 89.70 21.26
CA GLU A 255 -2.74 88.58 21.46
C GLU A 255 -2.30 87.34 20.69
N LEU A 256 -1.76 87.52 19.48
CA LEU A 256 -1.18 86.44 18.67
C LEU A 256 0.04 85.83 19.37
N LEU A 257 0.96 86.65 19.88
CA LEU A 257 2.10 86.16 20.68
C LEU A 257 1.61 85.41 21.94
N ARG A 258 0.70 86.01 22.71
CA ARG A 258 0.08 85.38 23.89
C ARG A 258 -0.67 84.08 23.58
N SER A 259 -1.25 83.92 22.39
CA SER A 259 -1.92 82.68 21.99
C SER A 259 -0.91 81.59 21.60
N LEU A 260 0.18 81.94 20.91
CA LEU A 260 1.29 81.03 20.61
C LEU A 260 2.03 80.58 21.88
N GLU A 261 2.18 81.45 22.89
CA GLU A 261 2.71 81.08 24.21
C GLU A 261 1.78 80.07 24.91
N LYS A 262 0.48 80.37 25.03
CA LYS A 262 -0.53 79.47 25.60
C LYS A 262 -0.60 78.12 24.88
N LEU A 263 -0.43 78.12 23.56
CA LEU A 263 -0.38 76.90 22.76
C LEU A 263 0.91 76.11 23.08
N ASN A 264 2.08 76.77 23.12
CA ASN A 264 3.34 76.10 23.46
C ASN A 264 3.35 75.51 24.87
N THR A 265 2.76 76.19 25.87
CA THR A 265 2.63 75.64 27.23
C THR A 265 1.64 74.49 27.28
N LEU A 266 0.48 74.58 26.61
CA LEU A 266 -0.47 73.47 26.51
C LEU A 266 0.16 72.23 25.85
N LEU A 267 0.92 72.37 24.77
CA LEU A 267 1.59 71.23 24.13
C LEU A 267 2.67 70.60 25.04
N SER A 268 3.42 71.40 25.81
CA SER A 268 4.35 70.88 26.81
C SER A 268 3.62 70.14 27.94
N ILE A 269 2.49 70.66 28.44
CA ILE A 269 1.67 69.99 29.46
C ILE A 269 1.18 68.63 28.94
N ARG A 270 0.69 68.58 27.69
CA ARG A 270 0.23 67.33 27.04
C ARG A 270 1.35 66.30 26.91
N LEU A 271 2.56 66.72 26.55
CA LEU A 271 3.73 65.84 26.49
C LEU A 271 4.08 65.28 27.89
N ASN A 272 4.09 66.12 28.92
CA ASN A 272 4.38 65.69 30.30
C ASN A 272 3.31 64.72 30.85
N ILE A 273 2.05 64.83 30.40
CA ILE A 273 0.99 63.86 30.74
C ILE A 273 1.30 62.50 30.11
N HIS A 274 1.69 62.45 28.83
CA HIS A 274 2.12 61.19 28.20
C HIS A 274 3.36 60.59 28.89
N GLU A 275 4.34 61.41 29.29
CA GLU A 275 5.53 60.95 30.03
C GLU A 275 5.14 60.31 31.38
N ARG A 276 4.28 60.99 32.16
CA ARG A 276 3.77 60.45 33.42
C ARG A 276 3.01 59.14 33.22
N GLN A 277 2.07 59.08 32.27
CA GLN A 277 1.30 57.87 31.98
C GLN A 277 2.22 56.72 31.53
N ALA A 278 3.19 56.99 30.66
CA ALA A 278 4.15 55.98 30.22
C ALA A 278 5.02 55.45 31.37
N ALA A 279 5.43 56.32 32.29
CA ALA A 279 6.20 55.95 33.49
C ALA A 279 5.40 55.14 34.52
N GLU A 280 4.07 55.26 34.50
CA GLU A 280 3.15 54.43 35.28
C GLU A 280 2.95 53.06 34.61
N LEU A 281 2.76 53.01 33.29
CA LEU A 281 2.67 51.77 32.50
C LEU A 281 3.93 50.90 32.61
N SER A 282 5.13 51.51 32.53
CA SER A 282 6.41 50.79 32.66
C SER A 282 6.68 50.23 34.07
N ARG A 283 5.85 50.58 35.06
CA ARG A 283 5.91 50.07 36.45
C ARG A 283 4.79 49.09 36.78
N THR A 284 3.82 48.88 35.89
CA THR A 284 2.57 48.18 36.19
C THR A 284 2.22 47.12 35.14
N THR A 285 1.74 47.53 33.97
CA THR A 285 1.21 46.64 32.91
C THR A 285 2.25 46.28 31.84
N TRP A 286 3.32 47.07 31.71
CA TRP A 286 4.48 46.79 30.84
C TRP A 286 5.81 46.83 31.64
N ILE A 287 5.85 46.15 32.80
CA ILE A 287 7.09 45.92 33.55
C ILE A 287 8.14 45.27 32.63
N ASP A 288 9.36 45.81 32.61
CA ASP A 288 10.51 45.44 31.78
C ASP A 288 10.27 45.42 30.24
N GLY A 289 9.04 45.65 29.78
CA GLY A 289 8.68 45.73 28.36
C GLY A 289 8.89 47.12 27.73
N LEU A 290 9.05 48.16 28.54
CA LEU A 290 9.20 49.56 28.12
C LEU A 290 10.45 50.23 28.70
N LYS A 291 11.13 51.06 27.88
CA LYS A 291 12.15 52.02 28.34
C LYS A 291 11.76 53.42 27.90
N LEU A 292 11.81 54.36 28.84
CA LEU A 292 11.52 55.78 28.60
C LEU A 292 12.83 56.58 28.58
N GLU A 293 12.93 57.47 27.60
CA GLU A 293 14.06 58.40 27.45
C GLU A 293 13.48 59.80 27.15
N PRO A 294 13.46 60.72 28.13
CA PRO A 294 13.01 62.09 27.88
C PRO A 294 14.01 62.84 26.99
N LEU A 295 13.49 63.65 26.09
CA LEU A 295 14.24 64.42 25.09
C LEU A 295 13.81 65.89 25.13
N HIS A 296 14.59 66.78 24.51
CA HIS A 296 14.25 68.21 24.51
C HIS A 296 12.94 68.48 23.74
N ARG A 297 11.86 68.76 24.49
CA ARG A 297 10.46 68.88 24.01
C ARG A 297 9.95 67.63 23.26
N ALA A 298 10.46 66.45 23.59
CA ALA A 298 9.99 65.17 23.09
C ALA A 298 10.15 64.04 24.12
N LEU A 299 9.51 62.91 23.89
CA LEU A 299 9.53 61.70 24.69
C LEU A 299 9.82 60.51 23.77
N CYS A 300 10.85 59.74 24.07
CA CYS A 300 11.13 58.47 23.42
C CYS A 300 10.61 57.32 24.30
N ILE A 301 9.81 56.43 23.70
CA ILE A 301 9.29 55.21 24.33
C ILE A 301 9.78 54.03 23.51
N GLN A 302 10.81 53.31 24.00
CA GLN A 302 11.26 52.04 23.44
C GLN A 302 10.38 50.90 23.99
N TYR A 303 10.03 49.93 23.15
CA TYR A 303 9.17 48.79 23.53
C TYR A 303 9.74 47.44 23.06
N TRP A 304 9.28 46.36 23.68
CA TRP A 304 9.72 44.97 23.43
C TRP A 304 11.23 44.75 23.68
N LEU A 305 11.74 45.31 24.79
CA LEU A 305 13.18 45.40 25.09
C LEU A 305 13.94 44.06 25.05
N ASP A 306 13.33 42.98 25.56
CA ASP A 306 13.95 41.65 25.69
C ASP A 306 13.57 40.68 24.56
N ARG A 307 12.92 41.17 23.49
CA ARG A 307 12.46 40.31 22.37
C ARG A 307 13.61 39.61 21.64
N TYR A 308 14.72 40.32 21.45
CA TYR A 308 15.87 39.87 20.66
C TYR A 308 17.18 39.88 21.47
N GLY A 309 17.09 40.10 22.80
CA GLY A 309 18.24 40.31 23.68
C GLY A 309 19.04 41.59 23.41
N LYS A 310 20.13 41.77 24.17
CA LYS A 310 20.87 43.05 24.32
C LYS A 310 21.35 43.71 23.02
N ASN A 311 21.66 42.91 21.99
CA ASN A 311 22.26 43.35 20.71
C ASN A 311 21.29 43.23 19.51
N GLY A 312 20.00 43.00 19.76
CA GLY A 312 18.99 42.93 18.69
C GLY A 312 18.50 44.30 18.20
N PRO A 313 17.70 44.33 17.12
CA PRO A 313 17.03 45.55 16.67
C PRO A 313 16.01 46.02 17.72
N ARG A 314 15.68 47.31 17.74
CA ARG A 314 14.74 47.90 18.71
C ARG A 314 13.59 48.60 18.02
N SER A 315 12.44 48.65 18.69
CA SER A 315 11.31 49.45 18.23
C SER A 315 10.99 50.53 19.25
N TRP A 316 10.68 51.73 18.78
CA TRP A 316 10.39 52.88 19.63
C TRP A 316 9.51 53.90 18.93
N ILE A 317 8.85 54.75 19.72
CA ILE A 317 8.15 55.95 19.23
C ILE A 317 8.78 57.20 19.82
N ILE A 318 8.84 58.26 19.02
CA ILE A 318 9.21 59.61 19.45
C ILE A 318 7.97 60.49 19.32
N LEU A 319 7.37 60.87 20.44
CA LEU A 319 6.29 61.86 20.53
C LEU A 319 6.91 63.20 20.92
N GLY A 320 6.59 64.30 20.25
CA GLY A 320 7.16 65.60 20.62
C GLY A 320 6.47 66.81 20.04
N VAL A 321 6.96 68.00 20.37
CA VAL A 321 6.41 69.28 19.88
C VAL A 321 7.22 69.78 18.69
N HIS A 322 6.61 69.76 17.51
CA HIS A 322 7.16 70.38 16.31
C HIS A 322 6.80 71.86 16.30
N SER A 323 7.76 72.73 15.99
CA SER A 323 7.61 74.20 16.08
C SER A 323 6.95 74.86 14.86
N GLY A 324 6.64 74.10 13.81
CA GLY A 324 6.10 74.61 12.55
C GLY A 324 7.11 75.34 11.65
N ARG A 325 8.28 75.72 12.17
CA ARG A 325 9.33 76.41 11.42
C ARG A 325 9.96 75.48 10.37
N ARG A 326 10.12 75.97 9.14
CA ARG A 326 10.87 75.28 8.08
C ARG A 326 12.36 75.27 8.42
N LYS A 327 13.12 74.32 7.85
CA LYS A 327 14.60 74.31 7.99
C LYS A 327 15.24 75.58 7.41
N ASP A 328 14.59 76.16 6.42
CA ASP A 328 15.03 77.30 5.60
C ASP A 328 14.90 78.65 6.32
N GLY A 329 14.65 78.66 7.64
CA GLY A 329 14.46 79.85 8.48
C GLY A 329 13.12 80.58 8.29
N TYR A 330 12.58 80.58 7.08
CA TYR A 330 11.31 81.23 6.75
C TYR A 330 10.11 80.61 7.48
N HIS A 331 9.28 81.48 8.06
CA HIS A 331 8.03 81.10 8.71
C HIS A 331 6.91 81.03 7.67
N ASP A 332 6.30 79.86 7.50
CA ASP A 332 5.02 79.76 6.81
C ASP A 332 3.92 80.28 7.77
N PRO A 333 3.09 81.27 7.39
CA PRO A 333 2.03 81.79 8.25
C PRO A 333 0.92 80.76 8.55
N LYS A 334 0.83 79.66 7.80
CA LYS A 334 -0.09 78.54 8.08
C LYS A 334 0.51 77.49 9.02
N ALA A 335 1.81 77.52 9.31
CA ALA A 335 2.49 76.49 10.08
C ALA A 335 2.56 76.80 11.58
N THR A 336 1.59 76.29 12.34
CA THR A 336 1.56 76.36 13.81
C THR A 336 2.38 75.24 14.47
N SER A 337 2.79 75.46 15.72
CA SER A 337 3.33 74.39 16.57
C SER A 337 2.29 73.28 16.75
N ARG A 338 2.71 72.02 16.67
CA ARG A 338 1.84 70.84 16.81
C ARG A 338 2.58 69.68 17.45
N LEU A 339 1.83 68.72 17.99
CA LEU A 339 2.41 67.43 18.35
C LEU A 339 2.76 66.66 17.07
N PHE A 340 3.87 65.92 17.10
CA PHE A 340 4.27 64.98 16.07
C PHE A 340 4.60 63.64 16.70
N LEU A 341 4.42 62.57 15.93
CA LEU A 341 4.82 61.22 16.27
C LEU A 341 5.72 60.67 15.16
N ARG A 342 6.82 60.00 15.52
CA ARG A 342 7.64 59.22 14.60
C ARG A 342 7.76 57.80 15.15
N TRP A 343 7.45 56.80 14.34
CA TRP A 343 7.56 55.39 14.72
C TRP A 343 8.78 54.74 14.07
N PHE A 344 9.56 54.04 14.88
CA PHE A 344 10.69 53.24 14.47
C PHE A 344 10.38 51.77 14.80
N ARG A 345 10.43 50.91 13.77
CA ARG A 345 10.17 49.48 13.85
C ARG A 345 11.44 48.73 13.45
N ASP A 346 11.92 47.82 14.31
CA ASP A 346 13.15 47.03 14.11
C ASP A 346 14.33 47.89 13.59
N SER A 347 14.58 49.00 14.28
CA SER A 347 15.60 50.03 14.01
C SER A 347 15.44 50.82 12.69
N LYS A 348 14.26 50.79 12.04
CA LYS A 348 13.95 51.55 10.81
C LYS A 348 12.77 52.49 11.02
N GLU A 349 12.85 53.71 10.50
CA GLU A 349 11.75 54.68 10.54
C GLU A 349 10.61 54.29 9.59
N VAL A 350 9.37 54.38 10.08
CA VAL A 350 8.14 54.20 9.30
C VAL A 350 7.55 55.58 9.02
N LYS A 351 7.37 55.94 7.74
CA LYS A 351 7.03 57.32 7.31
C LYS A 351 5.62 57.48 6.72
N ASP A 352 5.03 56.38 6.27
CA ASP A 352 3.85 56.38 5.39
C ASP A 352 2.63 55.73 6.09
N ILE A 353 2.52 55.86 7.42
CA ILE A 353 1.42 55.31 8.23
C ILE A 353 0.93 56.38 9.21
N ASP A 354 -0.31 56.84 9.01
CA ASP A 354 -1.03 57.66 9.97
C ASP A 354 -1.41 56.82 11.20
N ILE A 355 -0.74 57.10 12.33
CA ILE A 355 -1.06 56.49 13.63
C ILE A 355 -2.16 57.34 14.29
N PRO A 356 -3.32 56.76 14.65
CA PRO A 356 -4.40 57.51 15.27
C PRO A 356 -3.96 58.09 16.63
N PHE A 357 -4.02 59.41 16.74
CA PHE A 357 -3.56 60.16 17.91
C PHE A 357 -4.69 61.06 18.43
N ASP A 358 -5.38 60.61 19.48
CA ASP A 358 -6.43 61.42 20.12
C ASP A 358 -5.79 62.62 20.84
N THR A 359 -6.07 63.82 20.31
CA THR A 359 -5.60 65.10 20.86
C THR A 359 -6.55 65.69 21.92
N VAL A 360 -7.61 64.98 22.28
CA VAL A 360 -8.61 65.35 23.29
C VAL A 360 -8.47 64.43 24.50
N ASN A 361 -8.64 63.11 24.33
CA ASN A 361 -8.51 62.13 25.41
C ASN A 361 -7.13 61.49 25.41
N ILE A 362 -6.19 62.11 26.13
CA ILE A 362 -4.79 61.73 26.11
C ILE A 362 -4.56 60.42 26.89
N SER A 363 -4.23 59.35 26.15
CA SER A 363 -3.86 58.04 26.70
C SER A 363 -2.59 57.49 26.04
N ALA A 364 -1.50 57.43 26.82
CA ALA A 364 -0.27 56.75 26.40
C ALA A 364 -0.48 55.22 26.21
N GLU A 365 -1.43 54.61 26.93
CA GLU A 365 -1.74 53.18 26.78
C GLU A 365 -2.39 52.87 25.44
N GLN A 366 -3.38 53.67 25.04
CA GLN A 366 -4.09 53.49 23.76
C GLN A 366 -3.17 53.77 22.57
N LEU A 367 -2.31 54.80 22.68
CA LEU A 367 -1.26 55.09 21.71
C LEU A 367 -0.25 53.94 21.58
N LEU A 368 0.19 53.38 22.71
CA LEU A 368 1.12 52.25 22.72
C LEU A 368 0.46 50.99 22.12
N LYS A 369 -0.80 50.70 22.49
CA LYS A 369 -1.58 49.59 21.94
C LYS A 369 -1.74 49.69 20.42
N SER A 370 -2.13 50.83 19.87
CA SER A 370 -2.30 50.99 18.41
C SER A 370 -0.99 50.82 17.64
N VAL A 371 0.12 51.36 18.15
CA VAL A 371 1.47 51.17 17.58
C VAL A 371 1.92 49.70 17.65
N ILE A 372 1.65 49.01 18.76
CA ILE A 372 1.95 47.58 18.91
C ILE A 372 1.04 46.73 18.01
N ALA A 373 -0.23 47.10 17.83
CA ALA A 373 -1.16 46.45 16.90
C ALA A 373 -0.67 46.58 15.46
N LEU A 374 -0.25 47.78 15.03
CA LEU A 374 0.38 48.02 13.73
C LEU A 374 1.67 47.20 13.54
N HIS A 375 2.48 47.02 14.59
CA HIS A 375 3.66 46.15 14.55
C HIS A 375 3.25 44.67 14.37
N THR A 376 2.38 44.15 15.23
CA THR A 376 1.86 42.78 15.16
C THR A 376 1.22 42.49 13.80
N ASN A 377 0.41 43.40 13.28
CA ASN A 377 -0.21 43.28 11.96
C ASN A 377 0.83 43.19 10.84
N HIS A 378 1.91 43.97 10.88
CA HIS A 378 2.97 43.87 9.87
C HIS A 378 3.63 42.49 9.86
N ILE A 379 3.96 41.95 11.04
CA ILE A 379 4.61 40.63 11.17
C ILE A 379 3.66 39.51 10.73
N LEU A 380 2.42 39.50 11.23
CA LEU A 380 1.45 38.46 10.90
C LEU A 380 1.01 38.53 9.43
N SER A 381 0.86 39.73 8.85
CA SER A 381 0.54 39.90 7.42
C SER A 381 1.69 39.47 6.51
N SER A 382 2.93 39.81 6.85
CA SER A 382 4.11 39.35 6.09
C SER A 382 4.25 37.82 6.16
N THR A 383 4.03 37.24 7.35
CA THR A 383 4.00 35.78 7.55
C THR A 383 2.89 35.12 6.74
N TYR A 384 1.67 35.66 6.80
CA TYR A 384 0.52 35.19 6.01
C TYR A 384 0.83 35.23 4.51
N ASN A 385 1.31 36.35 3.98
CA ASN A 385 1.64 36.50 2.55
C ASN A 385 2.72 35.49 2.10
N LYS A 386 3.72 35.21 2.94
CA LYS A 386 4.76 34.19 2.66
C LYS A 386 4.26 32.75 2.76
N LEU A 387 3.24 32.47 3.57
CA LEU A 387 2.60 31.15 3.65
C LEU A 387 1.61 30.95 2.49
N THR A 388 0.80 31.96 2.16
CA THR A 388 -0.19 31.93 1.06
C THR A 388 0.43 31.66 -0.30
N SER A 389 1.71 32.02 -0.52
CA SER A 389 2.43 31.68 -1.76
C SER A 389 2.94 30.23 -1.85
N LYS A 390 2.83 29.43 -0.77
CA LYS A 390 3.22 28.02 -0.77
C LYS A 390 2.11 27.15 -1.39
N PRO A 391 2.43 26.11 -2.20
CA PRO A 391 1.45 25.40 -3.00
C PRO A 391 0.21 24.92 -2.24
N ILE A 392 0.40 24.28 -1.08
CA ILE A 392 -0.70 23.72 -0.28
C ILE A 392 -1.70 24.76 0.26
N PHE A 393 -1.27 26.01 0.46
CA PHE A 393 -2.14 27.12 0.86
C PHE A 393 -2.71 27.85 -0.36
N ALA A 394 -1.91 28.05 -1.41
CA ALA A 394 -2.37 28.63 -2.68
C ALA A 394 -3.48 27.79 -3.35
N ASN A 395 -3.34 26.46 -3.32
CA ASN A 395 -4.33 25.50 -3.81
C ASN A 395 -5.56 25.38 -2.89
N ARG A 396 -5.56 26.01 -1.71
CA ARG A 396 -6.59 25.91 -0.66
C ARG A 396 -6.78 24.49 -0.09
N GLU A 397 -5.72 23.68 -0.09
CA GLU A 397 -5.71 22.31 0.43
C GLU A 397 -5.53 22.28 1.97
N ALA A 398 -4.96 23.34 2.55
CA ALA A 398 -4.90 23.57 3.98
C ALA A 398 -5.49 24.95 4.34
N GLY A 399 -6.24 25.02 5.44
CA GLY A 399 -6.81 26.28 5.93
C GLY A 399 -5.76 27.27 6.45
N LEU A 400 -5.84 28.52 6.00
CA LEU A 400 -5.01 29.64 6.44
C LEU A 400 -5.86 30.92 6.46
N SER A 401 -5.96 31.58 7.61
CA SER A 401 -6.68 32.85 7.75
C SER A 401 -5.98 33.80 8.71
N LEU A 402 -6.14 35.10 8.46
CA LEU A 402 -5.55 36.18 9.24
C LEU A 402 -6.69 37.07 9.75
N THR A 403 -6.57 37.51 11.01
CA THR A 403 -7.39 38.57 11.59
C THR A 403 -6.45 39.63 12.14
N THR A 404 -6.78 40.90 11.92
CA THR A 404 -5.97 42.06 12.31
C THR A 404 -6.86 43.14 12.91
N SER A 405 -6.49 43.66 14.08
CA SER A 405 -7.09 44.85 14.68
C SER A 405 -6.07 45.99 14.70
N THR A 406 -6.52 47.23 14.57
CA THR A 406 -5.69 48.44 14.67
C THR A 406 -5.67 49.03 16.08
N GLU A 407 -6.49 48.52 17.00
CA GLU A 407 -6.70 49.09 18.33
C GLU A 407 -6.18 48.19 19.45
N ASP A 408 -6.56 46.90 19.51
CA ASP A 408 -5.97 45.94 20.45
C ASP A 408 -5.07 44.91 19.73
N PRO A 409 -3.75 44.88 20.02
CA PRO A 409 -2.84 43.88 19.44
C PRO A 409 -3.20 42.41 19.78
N LYS A 410 -4.04 42.15 20.79
CA LYS A 410 -4.48 40.79 21.18
C LYS A 410 -5.48 40.17 20.21
N GLU A 411 -6.25 40.99 19.50
CA GLU A 411 -7.25 40.52 18.52
C GLU A 411 -6.58 40.03 17.22
N SER A 412 -5.35 40.50 16.96
CA SER A 412 -4.57 40.15 15.78
C SER A 412 -3.99 38.73 15.91
N GLN A 413 -4.48 37.83 15.06
CA GLN A 413 -4.22 36.38 15.13
C GLN A 413 -4.10 35.76 13.73
N LEU A 414 -3.14 34.83 13.59
CA LEU A 414 -2.93 34.04 12.39
C LEU A 414 -3.34 32.59 12.66
N LYS A 415 -4.39 32.10 11.99
CA LYS A 415 -4.89 30.73 12.13
C LYS A 415 -4.47 29.88 10.95
N LEU A 416 -3.90 28.71 11.21
CA LEU A 416 -3.43 27.81 10.16
C LEU A 416 -3.57 26.32 10.53
N GLN A 417 -3.81 25.49 9.52
CA GLN A 417 -4.02 24.06 9.66
C GLN A 417 -2.69 23.30 9.52
N LEU A 418 -2.27 22.62 10.61
CA LEU A 418 -1.09 21.76 10.61
C LEU A 418 -1.41 20.39 9.99
N THR A 419 -2.44 19.73 10.48
CA THR A 419 -2.99 18.47 9.93
C THR A 419 -4.51 18.61 9.82
N GLU A 420 -5.20 17.72 9.12
CA GLU A 420 -6.67 17.80 9.00
C GLU A 420 -7.37 17.91 10.37
N LYS A 421 -6.81 17.28 11.41
CA LYS A 421 -7.35 17.26 12.78
C LYS A 421 -6.78 18.35 13.68
N GLN A 422 -5.72 19.06 13.27
CA GLN A 422 -4.98 20.00 14.11
C GLN A 422 -4.86 21.38 13.43
N GLN A 423 -5.57 22.36 13.96
CA GLN A 423 -5.39 23.78 13.66
C GLN A 423 -4.66 24.46 14.82
N ILE A 424 -3.81 25.44 14.51
CA ILE A 424 -3.21 26.34 15.51
C ILE A 424 -3.61 27.78 15.25
N THR A 425 -3.64 28.57 16.32
CA THR A 425 -3.74 30.03 16.34
C THR A 425 -2.40 30.57 16.85
N ILE A 426 -1.79 31.46 16.09
CA ILE A 426 -0.56 32.17 16.43
C ILE A 426 -0.93 33.62 16.74
N THR A 427 -0.54 34.09 17.93
CA THR A 427 -0.65 35.49 18.34
C THR A 427 0.72 36.03 18.75
N ILE A 428 0.83 37.36 18.90
CA ILE A 428 2.01 38.02 19.45
C ILE A 428 1.62 38.70 20.75
N GLU A 429 2.36 38.40 21.82
CA GLU A 429 2.16 38.95 23.15
C GLU A 429 2.43 40.46 23.17
N PRO A 430 1.47 41.31 23.60
CA PRO A 430 1.65 42.76 23.53
C PRO A 430 2.79 43.34 24.38
N VAL A 431 3.18 42.70 25.49
CA VAL A 431 4.16 43.25 26.44
C VAL A 431 5.60 42.93 26.03
N MET A 432 5.91 41.66 25.75
CA MET A 432 7.26 41.22 25.38
C MET A 432 7.47 40.97 23.87
N GLY A 433 6.42 41.01 23.05
CA GLY A 433 6.50 40.79 21.60
C GLY A 433 6.77 39.34 21.18
N ARG A 434 6.63 38.39 22.11
CA ARG A 434 6.88 36.96 21.89
C ARG A 434 5.70 36.30 21.18
N PHE A 435 5.98 35.33 20.32
CA PHE A 435 4.95 34.50 19.70
C PHE A 435 4.38 33.50 20.71
N ILE A 436 3.06 33.30 20.67
CA ILE A 436 2.33 32.29 21.44
C ILE A 436 1.57 31.41 20.45
N PHE A 437 1.75 30.09 20.53
CA PHE A 437 1.09 29.10 19.67
C PHE A 437 0.06 28.30 20.48
N SER A 438 -1.22 28.42 20.10
CA SER A 438 -2.34 27.75 20.77
C SER A 438 -3.07 26.78 19.83
N PRO A 439 -3.48 25.58 20.27
CA PRO A 439 -3.28 24.99 21.60
C PRO A 439 -1.83 24.55 21.83
N ALA A 440 -1.38 24.64 23.09
CA ALA A 440 -0.05 24.22 23.49
C ALA A 440 0.14 22.70 23.41
N SER A 441 1.31 22.26 22.96
CA SER A 441 1.72 20.85 22.88
C SER A 441 3.24 20.77 22.85
N ARG A 442 3.84 19.68 23.35
CA ARG A 442 5.31 19.53 23.46
C ARG A 442 6.07 19.85 22.16
N MET A 443 5.52 19.50 21.00
CA MET A 443 6.12 19.83 19.70
C MET A 443 5.90 21.31 19.31
N ILE A 444 4.68 21.82 19.53
CA ILE A 444 4.27 23.19 19.22
C ILE A 444 5.10 24.18 20.04
N THR A 445 5.14 24.01 21.37
CA THR A 445 5.95 24.82 22.29
C THR A 445 7.45 24.70 22.00
N SER A 446 7.94 23.53 21.59
CA SER A 446 9.34 23.39 21.15
C SER A 446 9.64 24.15 19.85
N SER A 447 8.66 24.45 19.01
CA SER A 447 8.84 25.26 17.80
C SER A 447 8.60 26.75 18.08
N GLU A 448 7.68 27.09 18.96
CA GLU A 448 7.45 28.44 19.50
C GLU A 448 8.72 29.00 20.16
N VAL A 449 9.34 28.23 21.08
CA VAL A 449 10.61 28.59 21.72
C VAL A 449 11.72 28.78 20.67
N LYS A 450 11.85 27.87 19.69
CA LYS A 450 12.83 28.03 18.60
C LYS A 450 12.61 29.28 17.75
N LEU A 451 11.35 29.68 17.52
CA LEU A 451 11.03 30.91 16.81
C LEU A 451 11.44 32.13 17.65
N ASN A 452 10.99 32.19 18.91
CA ASN A 452 11.30 33.27 19.85
C ASN A 452 12.80 33.43 20.16
N GLU A 453 13.58 32.35 20.19
CA GLU A 453 15.02 32.38 20.45
C GLU A 453 15.89 32.72 19.22
N ARG A 454 15.44 32.37 18.01
CA ARG A 454 16.29 32.36 16.80
C ARG A 454 15.89 33.36 15.73
N SER A 455 14.63 33.80 15.72
CA SER A 455 14.15 34.82 14.80
C SER A 455 14.83 36.16 15.09
N ARG A 456 15.22 36.87 14.03
CA ARG A 456 15.74 38.25 14.11
C ARG A 456 14.99 39.22 13.20
N ASP A 457 14.29 38.69 12.21
CA ASP A 457 13.34 39.42 11.38
C ASP A 457 12.09 38.54 11.25
N PRO A 458 11.17 38.55 12.22
CA PRO A 458 10.02 37.66 12.22
C PRO A 458 9.06 37.91 11.04
N ALA A 459 9.03 39.13 10.51
CA ALA A 459 8.28 39.44 9.29
C ALA A 459 8.86 38.69 8.08
N SER A 460 10.17 38.38 8.09
CA SER A 460 10.82 37.63 7.02
C SER A 460 10.98 36.14 7.28
N ASP A 461 11.38 35.71 8.49
CA ASP A 461 11.83 34.34 8.77
C ASP A 461 10.73 33.42 9.34
N ALA A 462 9.71 33.94 10.04
CA ALA A 462 8.79 33.13 10.84
C ALA A 462 8.02 32.05 10.06
N HIS A 463 7.66 32.33 8.80
CA HIS A 463 7.02 31.36 7.90
C HIS A 463 7.77 30.02 7.84
N SER A 464 9.11 30.05 7.80
CA SER A 464 9.95 28.83 7.71
C SER A 464 9.88 27.96 8.97
N PHE A 465 9.69 28.55 10.15
CA PHE A 465 9.48 27.79 11.40
C PHE A 465 8.10 27.13 11.43
N ILE A 466 7.08 27.81 10.88
CA ILE A 466 5.70 27.30 10.79
C ILE A 466 5.63 26.15 9.77
N GLU A 467 6.29 26.26 8.63
CA GLU A 467 6.39 25.20 7.60
C GLU A 467 7.07 23.93 8.16
N ASN A 468 8.16 24.10 8.93
CA ASN A 468 8.80 22.99 9.64
C ASN A 468 7.89 22.40 10.73
N LEU A 469 7.16 23.22 11.51
CA LEU A 469 6.19 22.73 12.50
C LEU A 469 5.09 21.90 11.84
N ARG A 470 4.55 22.32 10.68
CA ARG A 470 3.57 21.52 9.91
C ARG A 470 4.12 20.15 9.57
N CYS A 471 5.33 20.09 9.01
CA CYS A 471 5.97 18.83 8.64
C CYS A 471 6.21 17.93 9.86
N VAL A 472 6.65 18.49 10.99
CA VAL A 472 6.88 17.75 12.24
C VAL A 472 5.58 17.17 12.80
N SER A 473 4.48 17.93 12.82
CA SER A 473 3.18 17.42 13.29
C SER A 473 2.65 16.27 12.42
N ILE A 474 2.76 16.37 11.10
CA ILE A 474 2.36 15.28 10.18
C ILE A 474 3.26 14.06 10.36
N ALA A 475 4.57 14.24 10.52
CA ALA A 475 5.49 13.14 10.77
C ALA A 475 5.13 12.35 12.03
N GLU A 476 4.78 13.04 13.12
CA GLU A 476 4.46 12.39 14.39
C GLU A 476 3.07 11.73 14.35
N GLU A 477 2.08 12.32 13.67
CA GLU A 477 0.78 11.69 13.44
C GLU A 477 0.92 10.42 12.58
N LEU A 478 1.75 10.45 11.53
CA LEU A 478 2.11 9.28 10.71
C LEU A 478 2.89 8.21 11.49
N VAL A 479 3.75 8.61 12.43
CA VAL A 479 4.48 7.66 13.29
C VAL A 479 3.54 6.99 14.28
N SER A 480 2.66 7.75 14.94
CA SER A 480 1.69 7.24 15.92
C SER A 480 0.66 6.28 15.29
N LEU A 481 0.10 6.65 14.14
CA LEU A 481 -0.83 5.81 13.38
C LEU A 481 -0.11 4.68 12.61
N GLY A 482 1.19 4.83 12.36
CA GLY A 482 2.03 3.78 11.78
C GLY A 482 2.29 2.66 12.78
N THR A 483 2.82 2.97 13.96
CA THR A 483 3.23 1.99 14.97
C THR A 483 2.06 1.14 15.47
N SER A 484 0.92 1.78 15.74
CA SER A 484 -0.33 1.10 16.12
C SER A 484 -0.88 0.13 15.06
N VAL A 485 -0.54 0.32 13.78
CA VAL A 485 -0.93 -0.58 12.67
C VAL A 485 0.22 -1.54 12.27
N GLY A 486 1.33 -1.54 13.00
CA GLY A 486 2.47 -2.44 12.80
C GLY A 486 3.56 -1.94 11.84
N TRP A 487 3.62 -0.64 11.55
CA TRP A 487 4.77 -0.01 10.88
C TRP A 487 5.80 0.47 11.90
N GLN A 488 7.06 0.08 11.73
CA GLN A 488 8.15 0.53 12.60
C GLN A 488 8.82 1.77 12.01
N ARG A 489 8.88 2.88 12.77
CA ARG A 489 9.72 4.04 12.44
C ARG A 489 11.18 3.61 12.49
N VAL A 490 11.93 3.88 11.42
CA VAL A 490 13.38 3.62 11.34
C VAL A 490 14.13 4.94 11.45
N GLY A 491 15.34 4.89 12.03
CA GLY A 491 16.28 6.01 11.95
C GLY A 491 16.77 6.26 10.51
N HIS A 492 17.49 7.36 10.29
CA HIS A 492 18.04 7.65 8.96
C HIS A 492 18.99 6.52 8.49
N PRO A 493 18.78 5.91 7.31
CA PRO A 493 19.48 4.69 6.87
C PRO A 493 20.95 4.90 6.43
N ARG A 494 21.61 5.97 6.88
CA ARG A 494 23.01 6.32 6.56
C ARG A 494 23.31 6.46 5.05
N LEU A 495 22.32 6.88 4.26
CA LEU A 495 22.50 7.31 2.85
C LEU A 495 23.27 8.64 2.78
N SER A 496 23.93 8.93 1.65
CA SER A 496 24.41 10.29 1.37
C SER A 496 23.25 11.20 0.98
N ASN A 497 23.38 12.50 1.26
CA ASN A 497 22.51 13.52 0.66
C ASN A 497 22.57 13.50 -0.88
N GLU A 498 23.67 12.98 -1.46
CA GLU A 498 23.81 12.84 -2.91
C GLU A 498 23.02 11.66 -3.48
N ASP A 499 22.90 10.55 -2.74
CA ASP A 499 22.04 9.42 -3.13
C ASP A 499 20.54 9.79 -3.01
N LEU A 500 20.19 10.73 -2.13
CA LEU A 500 18.80 11.19 -1.92
C LEU A 500 18.32 12.23 -2.94
N LYS A 501 19.18 13.17 -3.36
CA LYS A 501 18.88 14.23 -4.35
C LYS A 501 18.16 13.77 -5.64
N PRO A 502 18.47 12.61 -6.27
CA PRO A 502 17.78 12.17 -7.49
C PRO A 502 16.41 11.51 -7.26
N VAL A 503 16.06 11.15 -6.01
CA VAL A 503 14.81 10.42 -5.68
C VAL A 503 13.80 11.30 -4.93
N ILE A 504 14.31 12.17 -4.05
CA ILE A 504 13.51 12.99 -3.12
C ILE A 504 13.35 14.42 -3.68
N PRO A 505 12.18 15.07 -3.53
CA PRO A 505 11.96 16.45 -3.97
C PRO A 505 12.92 17.47 -3.33
N LYS A 506 13.05 18.64 -3.97
CA LYS A 506 13.93 19.73 -3.49
C LYS A 506 13.30 20.56 -2.36
N ASP A 507 11.99 20.50 -2.17
CA ASP A 507 11.23 21.22 -1.14
C ASP A 507 10.98 20.39 0.13
N THR A 508 11.55 19.19 0.21
CA THR A 508 11.42 18.30 1.37
C THR A 508 12.07 18.92 2.60
N LEU A 509 11.24 19.35 3.57
CA LEU A 509 11.68 19.87 4.86
C LEU A 509 11.98 18.73 5.85
N GLN A 510 11.26 17.61 5.74
CA GLN A 510 11.44 16.45 6.62
C GLN A 510 11.26 15.12 5.88
N LEU A 511 12.08 14.13 6.22
CA LEU A 511 12.03 12.79 5.61
C LEU A 511 11.87 11.73 6.71
N THR A 512 10.74 11.03 6.69
CA THR A 512 10.39 10.00 7.70
C THR A 512 10.48 8.60 7.09
N TRP A 513 11.09 7.66 7.81
CA TRP A 513 11.38 6.30 7.32
C TRP A 513 10.58 5.25 8.09
N PHE A 514 10.00 4.29 7.36
CA PHE A 514 9.19 3.20 7.88
C PHE A 514 9.66 1.84 7.34
N ARG A 515 9.60 0.82 8.18
CA ARG A 515 9.75 -0.60 7.79
C ARG A 515 8.53 -1.39 8.25
N ARG A 516 8.20 -2.45 7.52
CA ARG A 516 7.18 -3.44 7.93
C ARG A 516 7.88 -4.74 8.38
N PRO A 517 7.52 -5.32 9.54
CA PRO A 517 7.94 -6.68 9.89
C PRO A 517 7.53 -7.71 8.81
N GLY A 518 8.36 -8.72 8.60
CA GLY A 518 8.15 -9.77 7.59
C GLY A 518 8.54 -9.39 6.15
N TRP A 519 8.71 -8.12 5.82
CA TRP A 519 9.29 -7.71 4.52
C TRP A 519 10.81 -7.98 4.48
N ARG A 520 11.37 -8.16 3.27
CA ARG A 520 12.82 -8.25 3.05
C ARG A 520 13.51 -6.97 3.55
N GLU A 521 14.51 -7.11 4.44
CA GLU A 521 15.05 -5.98 5.22
C GLU A 521 15.54 -4.79 4.39
N ASP A 522 16.09 -5.04 3.20
CA ASP A 522 16.58 -4.01 2.28
C ASP A 522 15.48 -3.03 1.81
N TRP A 523 14.19 -3.37 1.94
CA TRP A 523 13.10 -2.49 1.56
C TRP A 523 12.59 -1.62 2.71
N LEU A 524 12.46 -0.33 2.44
CA LEU A 524 11.88 0.69 3.33
C LEU A 524 10.79 1.48 2.58
N ILE A 525 9.91 2.13 3.35
CA ILE A 525 9.14 3.28 2.86
C ILE A 525 9.79 4.57 3.37
N ALA A 526 9.93 5.55 2.48
CA ALA A 526 10.31 6.92 2.80
C ALA A 526 9.13 7.86 2.50
N VAL A 527 8.86 8.79 3.42
CA VAL A 527 7.83 9.81 3.29
C VAL A 527 8.50 11.17 3.37
N SER A 528 8.58 11.85 2.22
CA SER A 528 9.05 13.22 2.08
C SER A 528 7.91 14.17 2.43
N LEU A 529 8.10 15.02 3.43
CA LEU A 529 7.16 16.05 3.85
C LEU A 529 7.70 17.42 3.41
N GLY A 530 6.89 18.19 2.69
CA GLY A 530 7.22 19.51 2.20
C GLY A 530 5.96 20.35 1.98
N MET A 531 6.15 21.58 1.50
CA MET A 531 5.03 22.50 1.25
C MET A 531 4.34 22.30 -0.12
N SER A 532 4.85 21.36 -0.93
CA SER A 532 4.15 20.76 -2.07
C SER A 532 3.36 19.48 -1.74
N GLY A 533 3.23 19.13 -0.44
CA GLY A 533 2.55 17.91 0.03
C GLY A 533 3.48 16.77 0.43
N GLU A 534 2.92 15.60 0.76
CA GLU A 534 3.72 14.43 1.13
C GLU A 534 3.94 13.47 -0.05
N ASN A 535 5.20 13.11 -0.26
CA ASN A 535 5.63 12.24 -1.35
C ASN A 535 6.14 10.90 -0.79
N TRP A 536 5.50 9.82 -1.21
CA TRP A 536 5.66 8.48 -0.65
C TRP A 536 6.46 7.59 -1.61
N TYR A 537 7.47 6.88 -1.09
CA TYR A 537 8.39 6.07 -1.89
C TYR A 537 8.67 4.72 -1.23
N LEU A 538 8.65 3.64 -2.02
CA LEU A 538 9.33 2.38 -1.70
C LEU A 538 10.78 2.50 -2.16
N ILE A 539 11.75 2.23 -1.28
CA ILE A 539 13.18 2.32 -1.57
C ILE A 539 13.85 0.99 -1.21
N GLU A 540 14.59 0.42 -2.15
CA GLU A 540 15.46 -0.72 -1.94
C GLU A 540 16.88 -0.24 -1.68
N LEU A 541 17.42 -0.57 -0.51
CA LEU A 541 18.81 -0.36 -0.15
C LEU A 541 19.68 -1.51 -0.68
N THR A 542 20.96 -1.24 -0.88
CA THR A 542 21.98 -2.27 -1.06
C THR A 542 23.28 -1.80 -0.41
N LYS A 543 23.93 -2.68 0.35
CA LYS A 543 25.24 -2.44 0.97
C LYS A 543 26.30 -2.61 -0.12
N GLN A 544 27.10 -1.58 -0.39
CA GLN A 544 28.18 -1.68 -1.39
C GLN A 544 29.46 -2.22 -0.71
N PRO A 545 29.96 -3.42 -1.07
CA PRO A 545 31.29 -3.86 -0.64
C PRO A 545 32.38 -3.09 -1.41
N PRO A 546 33.58 -2.86 -0.81
CA PRO A 546 33.99 -3.26 0.54
C PRO A 546 33.61 -2.24 1.63
N THR A 547 33.15 -1.05 1.28
CA THR A 547 33.01 0.09 2.23
C THR A 547 31.81 -0.02 3.19
N GLY A 548 30.84 -0.90 2.90
CA GLY A 548 29.64 -1.08 3.73
C GLY A 548 28.63 0.07 3.66
N VAL A 549 28.88 1.06 2.79
CA VAL A 549 27.98 2.21 2.58
C VAL A 549 26.67 1.73 1.95
N MET A 550 25.55 2.27 2.44
CA MET A 550 24.22 2.02 1.87
C MET A 550 24.04 2.88 0.62
N LYS A 551 23.50 2.30 -0.45
CA LYS A 551 23.01 3.04 -1.62
C LYS A 551 21.59 2.63 -1.99
N ILE A 552 20.90 3.51 -2.70
CA ILE A 552 19.61 3.21 -3.33
C ILE A 552 19.86 2.36 -4.57
N SER A 553 19.27 1.16 -4.58
CA SER A 553 19.33 0.18 -5.68
C SER A 553 18.11 0.30 -6.60
N SER A 554 16.95 0.60 -6.02
CA SER A 554 15.76 1.01 -6.77
C SER A 554 14.80 1.84 -5.92
N SER A 555 13.98 2.67 -6.56
CA SER A 555 13.00 3.54 -5.92
C SER A 555 11.70 3.58 -6.72
N ILE A 556 10.55 3.46 -6.04
CA ILE A 556 9.22 3.46 -6.65
C ILE A 556 8.35 4.48 -5.91
N ARG A 557 7.83 5.51 -6.58
CA ARG A 557 6.85 6.43 -5.98
C ARG A 557 5.51 5.71 -5.82
N ILE A 558 4.94 5.74 -4.61
CA ILE A 558 3.61 5.22 -4.32
C ILE A 558 2.60 6.28 -4.79
N PRO A 559 1.70 5.98 -5.75
CA PRO A 559 0.73 6.95 -6.25
C PRO A 559 -0.47 7.03 -5.28
N ILE A 560 -0.40 7.97 -4.34
CA ILE A 560 -1.51 8.31 -3.45
C ILE A 560 -2.33 9.44 -4.09
N LYS A 561 -3.66 9.45 -3.84
CA LYS A 561 -4.56 10.51 -4.30
C LYS A 561 -4.67 11.59 -3.21
N GLY A 562 -4.59 12.86 -3.61
CA GLY A 562 -4.52 14.00 -2.70
C GLY A 562 -3.07 14.41 -2.39
N VAL A 563 -2.86 15.70 -2.19
CA VAL A 563 -1.54 16.30 -1.92
C VAL A 563 -1.18 16.22 -0.43
N SER A 564 -2.19 16.25 0.45
CA SER A 564 -2.05 15.94 1.87
C SER A 564 -3.18 14.99 2.29
N PRO A 565 -2.98 13.65 2.29
CA PRO A 565 -4.05 12.68 2.51
C PRO A 565 -4.25 12.37 4.00
N THR A 566 -5.50 12.29 4.45
CA THR A 566 -5.84 12.07 5.88
C THR A 566 -5.11 10.86 6.48
N PRO A 567 -4.21 11.05 7.45
CA PRO A 567 -3.60 9.93 8.15
C PRO A 567 -4.64 9.28 9.07
N THR A 568 -4.98 8.03 8.78
CA THR A 568 -5.99 7.22 9.48
C THR A 568 -5.50 5.78 9.65
N TYR A 569 -6.03 5.05 10.62
CA TYR A 569 -5.71 3.62 10.81
C TYR A 569 -6.03 2.78 9.55
N THR A 570 -7.14 3.08 8.88
CA THR A 570 -7.54 2.43 7.62
C THR A 570 -6.56 2.78 6.50
N PHE A 571 -6.17 4.04 6.33
CA PHE A 571 -5.12 4.44 5.38
C PHE A 571 -3.80 3.72 5.63
N MET A 572 -3.28 3.70 6.86
CA MET A 572 -2.00 3.05 7.19
C MET A 572 -2.06 1.52 7.04
N SER A 573 -3.24 0.91 7.19
CA SER A 573 -3.48 -0.51 6.92
C SER A 573 -3.56 -0.82 5.42
N SER A 574 -4.37 -0.06 4.67
CA SER A 574 -4.47 -0.19 3.21
C SER A 574 -3.15 0.10 2.49
N LEU A 575 -2.34 1.02 3.02
CA LEU A 575 -0.99 1.31 2.53
C LEU A 575 -0.09 0.06 2.56
N HIS A 576 -0.18 -0.78 3.59
CA HIS A 576 0.61 -2.01 3.68
C HIS A 576 0.26 -3.01 2.57
N ILE A 577 -1.04 -3.18 2.31
CA ILE A 577 -1.54 -4.06 1.25
C ILE A 577 -1.16 -3.50 -0.13
N PHE A 578 -1.40 -2.21 -0.37
CA PHE A 578 -1.12 -1.55 -1.65
C PHE A 578 0.38 -1.50 -1.96
N ALA A 579 1.21 -1.09 -1.01
CA ALA A 579 2.66 -1.05 -1.18
C ALA A 579 3.26 -2.45 -1.35
N GLY A 580 2.76 -3.46 -0.62
CA GLY A 580 3.14 -4.86 -0.84
C GLY A 580 2.79 -5.37 -2.25
N GLY A 581 1.61 -4.99 -2.76
CA GLY A 581 1.19 -5.33 -4.12
C GLY A 581 1.96 -4.58 -5.22
N LEU A 582 2.27 -3.30 -5.03
CA LEU A 582 3.19 -2.54 -5.91
C LEU A 582 4.58 -3.18 -5.95
N LEU A 583 5.09 -3.58 -4.78
CA LEU A 583 6.39 -4.22 -4.61
C LEU A 583 6.43 -5.59 -5.32
N SER A 584 5.37 -6.41 -5.20
CA SER A 584 5.20 -7.63 -6.00
C SER A 584 5.23 -7.34 -7.50
N HIS A 585 4.45 -6.36 -7.96
CA HIS A 585 4.38 -6.01 -9.38
C HIS A 585 5.76 -5.64 -9.92
N PHE A 586 6.48 -4.74 -9.23
CA PHE A 586 7.85 -4.34 -9.57
C PHE A 586 8.83 -5.52 -9.57
N ILE A 587 8.84 -6.35 -8.53
CA ILE A 587 9.82 -7.44 -8.39
C ILE A 587 9.56 -8.58 -9.39
N ASN A 588 8.30 -8.89 -9.68
CA ASN A 588 7.95 -9.90 -10.68
C ASN A 588 8.25 -9.41 -12.11
N LEU A 589 7.97 -8.14 -12.44
CA LEU A 589 8.45 -7.55 -13.70
C LEU A 589 9.99 -7.59 -13.78
N ARG A 590 10.69 -7.17 -12.72
CA ARG A 590 12.16 -7.21 -12.64
C ARG A 590 12.73 -8.63 -12.84
N ALA A 591 12.05 -9.65 -12.36
CA ALA A 591 12.41 -11.05 -12.58
C ALA A 591 12.18 -11.51 -14.03
N LEU A 592 11.06 -11.11 -14.65
CA LEU A 592 10.76 -11.38 -16.07
C LEU A 592 11.76 -10.70 -17.00
N TYR A 593 12.07 -9.41 -16.78
CA TYR A 593 13.09 -8.67 -17.51
C TYR A 593 14.48 -9.32 -17.38
N LYS A 594 14.90 -9.70 -16.17
CA LYS A 594 16.17 -10.41 -15.96
C LYS A 594 16.25 -11.76 -16.71
N ARG A 595 15.11 -12.42 -16.92
CA ARG A 595 15.01 -13.68 -17.70
C ARG A 595 14.72 -13.47 -19.19
N ARG A 596 14.59 -12.22 -19.66
CA ARG A 596 14.22 -11.83 -21.05
C ARG A 596 12.87 -12.41 -21.53
N ILE A 597 11.93 -12.62 -20.61
CA ILE A 597 10.61 -13.23 -20.89
C ILE A 597 9.62 -12.18 -21.38
N LEU A 598 8.93 -12.44 -22.51
CA LEU A 598 7.94 -11.50 -23.05
C LEU A 598 6.69 -11.45 -22.18
N HIS A 599 6.32 -10.22 -21.82
CA HIS A 599 5.17 -9.94 -20.96
C HIS A 599 4.51 -8.61 -21.36
N GLN A 600 3.22 -8.48 -21.09
CA GLN A 600 2.45 -7.26 -21.31
C GLN A 600 1.66 -6.90 -20.05
N VAL A 601 1.82 -5.67 -19.58
CA VAL A 601 1.02 -5.15 -18.46
C VAL A 601 -0.31 -4.61 -19.00
N ARG A 602 -1.43 -5.03 -18.41
CA ARG A 602 -2.77 -4.49 -18.74
C ARG A 602 -3.59 -4.25 -17.48
N SER A 603 -4.32 -3.13 -17.42
CA SER A 603 -5.32 -2.89 -16.38
C SER A 603 -6.67 -3.44 -16.85
N THR A 604 -7.25 -4.42 -16.14
CA THR A 604 -8.52 -5.06 -16.52
C THR A 604 -9.51 -5.12 -15.35
N GLY A 605 -10.81 -4.94 -15.63
CA GLY A 605 -11.90 -4.98 -14.64
C GLY A 605 -12.61 -3.63 -14.38
N PRO A 606 -13.59 -3.59 -13.45
CA PRO A 606 -14.23 -2.37 -12.94
C PRO A 606 -13.34 -1.62 -11.91
N PRO A 607 -13.70 -0.39 -11.48
CA PRO A 607 -12.89 0.38 -10.52
C PRO A 607 -13.05 -0.13 -9.07
N SER A 608 -12.06 -0.89 -8.58
CA SER A 608 -11.87 -1.14 -7.14
C SER A 608 -11.04 -0.02 -6.49
N SER A 609 -11.15 0.12 -5.16
CA SER A 609 -10.41 1.12 -4.36
C SER A 609 -8.90 0.94 -4.40
N VAL A 610 -8.43 -0.30 -4.53
CA VAL A 610 -7.02 -0.66 -4.76
C VAL A 610 -6.97 -1.55 -6.00
N ARG A 611 -6.29 -1.09 -7.07
CA ARG A 611 -6.21 -1.80 -8.35
C ARG A 611 -4.79 -1.78 -8.89
N LEU A 612 -4.17 -2.96 -8.93
CA LEU A 612 -2.84 -3.18 -9.51
C LEU A 612 -2.98 -3.72 -10.94
N PRO A 613 -2.09 -3.34 -11.88
CA PRO A 613 -2.12 -3.89 -13.23
C PRO A 613 -1.85 -5.40 -13.24
N SER A 614 -2.57 -6.13 -14.08
CA SER A 614 -2.31 -7.56 -14.31
C SER A 614 -1.12 -7.73 -15.26
N VAL A 615 -0.23 -8.68 -14.98
CA VAL A 615 0.89 -9.01 -15.86
C VAL A 615 0.50 -10.23 -16.69
N TYR A 616 0.44 -10.07 -18.00
CA TYR A 616 0.21 -11.16 -18.94
C TYR A 616 1.58 -11.67 -19.42
N ILE A 617 1.85 -12.96 -19.26
CA ILE A 617 3.15 -13.59 -19.58
C ILE A 617 2.91 -14.66 -20.65
N ARG A 618 3.78 -14.74 -21.65
CA ARG A 618 3.71 -15.80 -22.67
C ARG A 618 4.27 -17.11 -22.10
N LEU A 619 3.51 -18.20 -22.21
CA LEU A 619 3.87 -19.47 -21.57
C LEU A 619 5.06 -20.19 -22.25
N SER A 620 5.19 -20.09 -23.58
CA SER A 620 6.33 -20.63 -24.35
C SER A 620 7.70 -20.09 -23.90
N ASP A 621 7.69 -18.95 -23.22
CA ASP A 621 8.89 -18.23 -22.81
C ASP A 621 9.23 -18.53 -21.33
N LEU A 622 8.34 -19.24 -20.61
CA LEU A 622 8.51 -19.72 -19.23
C LEU A 622 8.99 -21.17 -19.16
N LEU A 623 8.62 -22.01 -20.14
CA LEU A 623 8.91 -23.44 -20.17
C LEU A 623 9.97 -23.77 -21.24
N PRO A 624 11.19 -24.23 -20.87
CA PRO A 624 12.21 -24.62 -21.84
C PRO A 624 11.83 -25.94 -22.51
N SER A 625 11.80 -25.97 -23.85
CA SER A 625 11.34 -27.13 -24.65
C SER A 625 12.25 -28.36 -24.51
N ARG A 626 12.04 -29.17 -23.46
CA ARG A 626 12.73 -30.45 -23.23
C ARG A 626 12.21 -31.53 -24.20
N GLY A 627 12.81 -31.56 -25.38
CA GLY A 627 12.59 -32.61 -26.38
C GLY A 627 11.51 -32.28 -27.41
N LYS A 628 11.68 -32.80 -28.63
CA LYS A 628 10.67 -32.71 -29.69
C LYS A 628 9.58 -33.75 -29.40
N SER A 629 8.46 -33.31 -28.83
CA SER A 629 7.25 -34.14 -28.79
C SER A 629 6.83 -34.50 -30.23
N THR A 630 6.56 -35.77 -30.49
CA THR A 630 6.02 -36.23 -31.78
C THR A 630 4.54 -35.87 -31.97
N SER A 631 3.88 -35.33 -30.94
CA SER A 631 2.56 -34.68 -31.06
C SER A 631 2.74 -33.17 -31.26
N GLY A 632 2.58 -32.71 -32.50
CA GLY A 632 2.93 -31.35 -32.96
C GLY A 632 2.00 -30.21 -32.51
N LYS A 633 1.47 -30.25 -31.28
CA LYS A 633 0.70 -29.15 -30.67
C LYS A 633 1.13 -28.91 -29.22
N HIS A 634 2.07 -27.99 -29.01
CA HIS A 634 2.34 -27.44 -27.69
C HIS A 634 1.17 -26.56 -27.24
N TRP A 635 0.59 -26.86 -26.07
CA TRP A 635 -0.34 -25.95 -25.39
C TRP A 635 0.33 -24.64 -24.92
N ALA A 636 1.66 -24.58 -24.93
CA ALA A 636 2.47 -23.46 -24.46
C ALA A 636 2.34 -22.13 -25.23
N HIS A 637 1.63 -22.06 -26.36
CA HIS A 637 1.35 -20.77 -27.04
C HIS A 637 0.36 -19.85 -26.28
N GLN A 638 -0.16 -20.31 -25.14
CA GLN A 638 -1.17 -19.61 -24.35
C GLN A 638 -0.58 -18.46 -23.50
N ASN A 639 -1.44 -17.50 -23.13
CA ASN A 639 -1.09 -16.39 -22.24
C ASN A 639 -1.54 -16.69 -20.81
N LEU A 640 -0.64 -16.46 -19.86
CA LEU A 640 -0.87 -16.60 -18.42
C LEU A 640 -1.10 -15.22 -17.80
N LYS A 641 -2.18 -15.03 -17.03
CA LYS A 641 -2.47 -13.79 -16.31
C LYS A 641 -2.02 -13.92 -14.85
N LEU A 642 -1.02 -13.14 -14.44
CA LEU A 642 -0.56 -13.01 -13.06
C LEU A 642 -1.18 -11.76 -12.40
N THR A 643 -1.75 -11.95 -11.21
CA THR A 643 -2.42 -10.92 -10.40
C THR A 643 -2.06 -11.06 -8.93
N PHE A 644 -1.75 -9.95 -8.25
CA PHE A 644 -1.66 -9.91 -6.79
C PHE A 644 -3.06 -10.07 -6.18
N GLN A 645 -3.21 -10.90 -5.15
CA GLN A 645 -4.49 -11.12 -4.46
C GLN A 645 -4.49 -10.59 -3.01
N GLY A 646 -3.35 -10.57 -2.32
CA GLY A 646 -3.29 -10.04 -0.96
C GLY A 646 -2.02 -10.41 -0.18
N LEU A 647 -2.07 -10.16 1.12
CA LEU A 647 -1.05 -10.54 2.09
C LEU A 647 -1.68 -11.50 3.11
N GLU A 648 -1.11 -12.69 3.28
CA GLU A 648 -1.52 -13.67 4.30
C GLU A 648 -0.58 -13.54 5.52
N PRO A 649 -1.10 -13.49 6.77
CA PRO A 649 -0.27 -13.52 7.96
C PRO A 649 0.21 -14.96 8.24
N LEU A 650 1.52 -15.18 8.15
CA LEU A 650 2.17 -16.44 8.53
C LEU A 650 2.70 -16.32 9.97
N LEU A 651 2.22 -17.17 10.87
CA LEU A 651 2.75 -17.30 12.22
C LEU A 651 4.01 -18.17 12.17
N VAL A 652 5.19 -17.59 12.42
CA VAL A 652 6.44 -18.34 12.51
C VAL A 652 6.90 -18.41 13.96
N THR A 653 6.71 -19.57 14.58
CA THR A 653 7.30 -19.91 15.87
C THR A 653 8.81 -20.09 15.67
N LYS A 654 9.63 -19.16 16.17
CA LYS A 654 11.08 -19.36 16.24
C LYS A 654 11.38 -20.50 17.23
N PRO A 655 12.15 -21.54 16.85
CA PRO A 655 12.70 -22.47 17.81
C PRO A 655 13.53 -21.72 18.85
N ALA A 656 13.43 -22.11 20.12
CA ALA A 656 14.36 -21.62 21.14
C ALA A 656 15.78 -22.09 20.78
N LEU A 657 16.76 -21.19 20.88
CA LEU A 657 18.17 -21.57 20.79
C LEU A 657 18.51 -22.51 21.95
N PRO A 658 19.25 -23.61 21.73
CA PRO A 658 19.72 -24.46 22.82
C PRO A 658 20.60 -23.61 23.76
N PRO A 659 20.52 -23.82 25.08
CA PRO A 659 21.31 -23.05 26.03
C PRO A 659 22.80 -23.33 25.83
N SER A 660 23.57 -22.28 25.53
CA SER A 660 25.02 -22.34 25.47
C SER A 660 25.58 -22.58 26.88
N GLU A 661 26.15 -23.76 27.12
CA GLU A 661 26.71 -24.15 28.41
C GLU A 661 27.76 -23.12 28.88
N THR A 662 27.49 -22.51 30.02
CA THR A 662 28.44 -21.69 30.77
C THR A 662 28.33 -22.10 32.24
N PRO A 663 29.43 -22.42 32.95
CA PRO A 663 29.36 -22.92 34.32
C PRO A 663 28.63 -21.94 35.24
N ALA A 664 27.69 -22.47 36.03
CA ALA A 664 26.78 -21.65 36.82
C ALA A 664 27.35 -21.32 38.21
N THR A 665 27.07 -20.11 38.69
CA THR A 665 27.12 -19.79 40.12
C THR A 665 26.12 -18.69 40.45
N GLN A 666 24.85 -19.04 40.69
CA GLN A 666 23.90 -18.36 41.59
C GLN A 666 22.53 -19.07 41.63
N ASP A 667 21.72 -18.67 42.62
CA ASP A 667 20.69 -19.45 43.29
C ASP A 667 19.41 -19.82 42.50
N PRO A 668 18.65 -20.86 42.94
CA PRO A 668 17.39 -21.26 42.33
C PRO A 668 16.24 -20.29 42.68
N GLY A 669 16.24 -19.09 42.07
CA GLY A 669 15.24 -18.04 42.27
C GLY A 669 14.67 -17.47 40.98
N THR A 670 13.45 -17.87 40.62
CA THR A 670 12.52 -17.12 39.75
C THR A 670 13.06 -16.66 38.38
N ARG A 671 13.40 -17.61 37.49
CA ARG A 671 13.52 -17.30 36.04
C ARG A 671 12.13 -17.35 35.39
N PRO A 672 11.58 -16.24 34.85
CA PRO A 672 10.28 -16.28 34.18
C PRO A 672 10.36 -17.13 32.90
N PRO A 673 9.28 -17.82 32.50
CA PRO A 673 9.27 -18.65 31.30
C PRO A 673 9.51 -17.78 30.05
N GLN A 674 10.47 -18.18 29.22
CA GLN A 674 10.71 -17.54 27.93
C GLN A 674 9.56 -17.87 26.96
N VAL A 675 8.55 -17.01 26.94
CA VAL A 675 7.45 -17.08 25.96
C VAL A 675 8.05 -17.06 24.55
N PRO A 676 7.73 -18.05 23.68
CA PRO A 676 8.27 -18.07 22.33
C PRO A 676 7.82 -16.82 21.55
N GLN A 677 8.76 -16.09 20.96
CA GLN A 677 8.44 -14.92 20.15
C GLN A 677 7.75 -15.35 18.85
N ILE A 678 6.41 -15.25 18.85
CA ILE A 678 5.57 -15.46 17.68
C ILE A 678 5.79 -14.31 16.70
N GLU A 679 6.59 -14.54 15.66
CA GLU A 679 6.91 -13.53 14.66
C GLU A 679 5.88 -13.61 13.51
N GLN A 680 4.93 -12.67 13.49
CA GLN A 680 3.98 -12.52 12.38
C GLN A 680 4.72 -12.03 11.13
N LYS A 681 4.83 -12.89 10.11
CA LYS A 681 5.43 -12.55 8.81
C LYS A 681 4.35 -12.43 7.76
N ALA A 682 4.28 -11.29 7.08
CA ALA A 682 3.40 -11.13 5.93
C ALA A 682 3.95 -11.93 4.73
N THR A 683 3.20 -12.94 4.29
CA THR A 683 3.45 -13.69 3.06
C THR A 683 2.68 -13.04 1.92
N LEU A 684 3.34 -12.79 0.80
CA LEU A 684 2.71 -12.25 -0.40
C LEU A 684 1.96 -13.35 -1.15
N VAL A 685 0.71 -13.08 -1.54
CA VAL A 685 -0.09 -14.02 -2.35
C VAL A 685 -0.41 -13.43 -3.71
N SER A 686 -0.02 -14.16 -4.74
CA SER A 686 -0.33 -13.87 -6.14
C SER A 686 -1.03 -15.07 -6.77
N GLU A 687 -2.02 -14.82 -7.60
CA GLU A 687 -2.68 -15.83 -8.41
C GLU A 687 -2.21 -15.74 -9.85
N ALA A 688 -1.87 -16.88 -10.45
CA ALA A 688 -1.72 -17.00 -11.89
C ALA A 688 -2.88 -17.80 -12.48
N ARG A 689 -3.52 -17.31 -13.54
CA ARG A 689 -4.59 -18.01 -14.28
C ARG A 689 -4.19 -18.24 -15.74
N LEU A 690 -4.45 -19.44 -16.23
CA LEU A 690 -4.33 -19.76 -17.65
C LEU A 690 -5.56 -19.22 -18.39
N MET A 691 -5.36 -18.36 -19.40
CA MET A 691 -6.46 -17.62 -20.04
C MET A 691 -7.20 -18.39 -21.15
N ILE A 692 -6.76 -19.60 -21.50
CA ILE A 692 -7.29 -20.42 -22.60
C ILE A 692 -7.47 -21.86 -22.09
N PRO A 693 -8.57 -22.56 -22.44
CA PRO A 693 -8.79 -23.96 -22.06
C PRO A 693 -7.68 -24.90 -22.57
N ILE A 694 -7.32 -25.88 -21.74
CA ILE A 694 -6.73 -27.14 -22.21
C ILE A 694 -7.86 -28.17 -22.35
N SER A 695 -8.20 -28.52 -23.59
CA SER A 695 -9.24 -29.51 -23.89
C SER A 695 -8.72 -30.94 -23.69
N GLY A 696 -9.62 -31.87 -23.30
CA GLY A 696 -9.32 -33.30 -23.28
C GLY A 696 -8.76 -33.87 -21.97
N LEU A 697 -9.10 -33.27 -20.82
CA LEU A 697 -8.61 -33.68 -19.49
C LEU A 697 -9.74 -34.18 -18.54
N PRO A 698 -10.54 -35.20 -18.91
CA PRO A 698 -11.68 -35.66 -18.08
C PRO A 698 -11.27 -36.40 -16.81
N ILE A 699 -10.00 -36.78 -16.67
CA ILE A 699 -9.47 -37.60 -15.56
C ILE A 699 -9.10 -36.75 -14.33
N LEU A 700 -8.91 -35.42 -14.50
CA LEU A 700 -8.43 -34.54 -13.43
C LEU A 700 -9.54 -34.10 -12.47
N SER A 701 -9.27 -34.20 -11.17
CA SER A 701 -10.08 -33.62 -10.09
C SER A 701 -10.04 -32.08 -10.11
N GLU A 702 -11.11 -31.43 -9.63
CA GLU A 702 -11.19 -29.96 -9.60
C GLU A 702 -10.16 -29.29 -8.66
N ARG A 703 -9.69 -30.04 -7.65
CA ARG A 703 -8.50 -29.71 -6.85
C ARG A 703 -7.42 -30.72 -7.17
N ILE A 704 -6.23 -30.24 -7.55
CA ILE A 704 -5.08 -31.09 -7.92
C ILE A 704 -3.97 -30.99 -6.87
N ASP A 705 -3.81 -29.83 -6.23
CA ASP A 705 -3.02 -29.63 -4.99
C ASP A 705 -3.67 -28.49 -4.17
N ASN A 706 -3.27 -28.30 -2.92
CA ASN A 706 -3.79 -27.27 -2.01
C ASN A 706 -3.73 -25.83 -2.57
N ASP A 707 -2.76 -25.59 -3.46
CA ASP A 707 -2.54 -24.30 -4.13
C ASP A 707 -2.87 -24.32 -5.64
N ILE A 708 -3.39 -25.42 -6.20
CA ILE A 708 -3.63 -25.57 -7.65
C ILE A 708 -5.01 -26.16 -7.91
N ALA A 709 -5.87 -25.34 -8.54
CA ALA A 709 -7.23 -25.68 -8.92
C ALA A 709 -7.39 -25.80 -10.45
N PHE A 710 -8.29 -26.68 -10.87
CA PHE A 710 -8.63 -26.96 -12.27
C PHE A 710 -10.15 -26.95 -12.44
N HIS A 711 -10.65 -26.33 -13.51
CA HIS A 711 -12.09 -26.30 -13.79
C HIS A 711 -12.42 -27.13 -15.03
N ALA A 712 -12.93 -28.33 -14.82
CA ALA A 712 -13.09 -29.36 -15.86
C ALA A 712 -13.90 -28.87 -17.08
N LYS A 713 -14.98 -28.11 -16.86
CA LYS A 713 -15.85 -27.60 -17.94
C LYS A 713 -15.17 -26.55 -18.84
N THR A 714 -14.10 -25.90 -18.39
CA THR A 714 -13.40 -24.85 -19.16
C THR A 714 -11.89 -25.08 -19.26
N GLY A 715 -11.40 -26.28 -18.96
CA GLY A 715 -9.98 -26.67 -19.10
C GLY A 715 -8.98 -25.73 -18.43
N ALA A 716 -9.39 -24.96 -17.42
CA ALA A 716 -8.66 -23.79 -16.95
C ALA A 716 -7.93 -24.07 -15.63
N PHE A 717 -6.67 -23.64 -15.55
CA PHE A 717 -5.80 -23.79 -14.38
C PHE A 717 -5.64 -22.47 -13.62
N ALA A 718 -5.70 -22.53 -12.29
CA ALA A 718 -5.40 -21.43 -11.39
C ALA A 718 -4.37 -21.86 -10.32
N PHE A 719 -3.33 -21.04 -10.14
CA PHE A 719 -2.20 -21.30 -9.23
C PHE A 719 -2.14 -20.22 -8.14
N ARG A 720 -2.23 -20.61 -6.86
CA ARG A 720 -2.03 -19.74 -5.70
C ARG A 720 -0.56 -19.76 -5.28
N LEU A 721 0.17 -18.70 -5.60
CA LEU A 721 1.61 -18.58 -5.36
C LEU A 721 1.86 -17.78 -4.08
N ARG A 722 2.74 -18.30 -3.21
CA ARG A 722 3.21 -17.62 -1.98
C ARG A 722 4.69 -17.28 -2.09
N SER A 723 5.10 -16.10 -1.63
CA SER A 723 6.52 -15.71 -1.46
C SER A 723 6.71 -14.74 -0.29
N GLN A 724 7.93 -14.48 0.15
CA GLN A 724 8.16 -13.35 1.07
C GLN A 724 7.89 -12.02 0.35
N VAL A 725 7.40 -11.01 1.07
CA VAL A 725 7.25 -9.65 0.53
C VAL A 725 8.65 -9.05 0.32
N GLY A 726 9.02 -8.81 -0.94
CA GLY A 726 10.40 -8.48 -1.34
C GLY A 726 11.07 -9.55 -2.21
N GLU A 727 10.38 -10.65 -2.51
CA GLU A 727 10.82 -11.72 -3.42
C GLU A 727 9.88 -11.87 -4.64
N SER A 728 10.27 -12.68 -5.61
CA SER A 728 9.49 -12.96 -6.82
C SER A 728 8.83 -14.33 -6.76
N VAL A 729 7.57 -14.42 -7.22
CA VAL A 729 6.85 -15.69 -7.38
C VAL A 729 7.21 -16.43 -8.68
N ILE A 730 7.91 -15.78 -9.62
CA ILE A 730 8.23 -16.33 -10.95
C ILE A 730 9.01 -17.65 -10.90
N PRO A 731 9.97 -17.91 -9.97
CA PRO A 731 10.63 -19.21 -9.87
C PRO A 731 9.66 -20.36 -9.53
N SER A 732 8.84 -20.20 -8.48
CA SER A 732 7.85 -21.21 -8.06
C SER A 732 6.73 -21.39 -9.09
N LEU A 733 6.39 -20.33 -9.83
CA LEU A 733 5.47 -20.42 -10.96
C LEU A 733 6.02 -21.32 -12.08
N ILE A 734 7.29 -21.16 -12.46
CA ILE A 734 7.93 -21.99 -13.51
C ILE A 734 8.01 -23.46 -13.06
N GLU A 735 8.36 -23.71 -11.80
CA GLU A 735 8.37 -25.04 -11.19
C GLU A 735 6.99 -25.72 -11.33
N ARG A 736 5.93 -25.07 -10.84
CA ARG A 736 4.55 -25.58 -10.88
C ARG A 736 3.98 -25.72 -12.29
N LEU A 737 4.33 -24.82 -13.21
CA LEU A 737 3.97 -24.96 -14.63
C LEU A 737 4.64 -26.18 -15.27
N SER A 738 5.88 -26.50 -14.90
CA SER A 738 6.57 -27.71 -15.40
C SER A 738 5.95 -29.00 -14.86
N GLN A 739 5.39 -28.98 -13.65
CA GLN A 739 4.61 -30.09 -13.08
C GLN A 739 3.28 -30.28 -13.82
N VAL A 740 2.59 -29.18 -14.18
CA VAL A 740 1.36 -29.23 -15.01
C VAL A 740 1.66 -29.68 -16.44
N GLU A 741 2.76 -29.23 -17.07
CA GLU A 741 3.17 -29.70 -18.41
C GLU A 741 3.39 -31.21 -18.42
N ARG A 742 4.09 -31.74 -17.40
CA ARG A 742 4.20 -33.19 -17.18
C ARG A 742 2.81 -33.82 -17.11
N LEU A 743 1.97 -33.43 -16.14
CA LEU A 743 0.65 -34.02 -15.91
C LEU A 743 -0.27 -34.02 -17.15
N VAL A 744 -0.27 -32.94 -17.93
CA VAL A 744 -1.03 -32.83 -19.20
C VAL A 744 -0.50 -33.82 -20.26
N SER A 745 0.82 -34.01 -20.36
CA SER A 745 1.39 -35.00 -21.29
C SER A 745 1.15 -36.45 -20.84
N PHE A 746 1.18 -36.74 -19.53
CA PHE A 746 0.82 -38.06 -19.00
C PHE A 746 -0.66 -38.41 -19.22
N SER A 747 -1.59 -37.49 -18.94
CA SER A 747 -3.02 -37.72 -19.16
C SER A 747 -3.35 -37.96 -20.64
N ALA A 748 -2.69 -37.26 -21.57
CA ALA A 748 -2.83 -37.54 -23.00
C ALA A 748 -2.35 -38.96 -23.40
N VAL A 749 -1.31 -39.49 -22.75
CA VAL A 749 -0.86 -40.89 -22.94
C VAL A 749 -1.86 -41.88 -22.33
N ILE A 750 -2.44 -41.58 -21.17
CA ILE A 750 -3.45 -42.45 -20.55
C ILE A 750 -4.71 -42.53 -21.42
N CYS A 751 -5.25 -41.39 -21.90
CA CYS A 751 -6.38 -41.38 -22.83
C CYS A 751 -6.08 -42.13 -24.15
N LYS A 752 -4.84 -42.08 -24.65
CA LYS A 752 -4.41 -42.84 -25.84
C LYS A 752 -4.45 -44.36 -25.62
N HIS A 753 -4.25 -44.83 -24.38
CA HIS A 753 -4.17 -46.25 -24.02
C HIS A 753 -5.33 -46.71 -23.11
N GLU A 754 -6.44 -45.99 -23.08
CA GLU A 754 -7.61 -46.21 -22.20
C GLU A 754 -8.15 -47.65 -22.21
N LYS A 755 -8.06 -48.34 -23.36
CA LYS A 755 -8.47 -49.74 -23.51
C LYS A 755 -7.61 -50.75 -22.72
N VAL A 756 -6.48 -50.32 -22.15
CA VAL A 756 -5.46 -51.19 -21.55
C VAL A 756 -4.93 -50.65 -20.22
N LEU A 757 -4.88 -49.32 -20.05
CA LEU A 757 -4.53 -48.65 -18.81
C LEU A 757 -5.78 -47.97 -18.21
N LYS A 758 -6.25 -48.47 -17.06
CA LYS A 758 -7.31 -47.84 -16.28
C LYS A 758 -6.69 -46.86 -15.29
N CYS A 759 -7.08 -45.59 -15.32
CA CYS A 759 -6.55 -44.60 -14.37
C CYS A 759 -7.23 -44.75 -13.00
N ASN A 760 -6.46 -44.73 -11.91
CA ASN A 760 -6.99 -44.84 -10.54
C ASN A 760 -6.91 -43.51 -9.78
N SER A 761 -5.84 -42.72 -9.98
CA SER A 761 -5.67 -41.40 -9.37
C SER A 761 -4.64 -40.56 -10.13
N THR A 762 -4.83 -39.24 -10.17
CA THR A 762 -3.89 -38.28 -10.77
C THR A 762 -3.65 -37.09 -9.85
N SER A 763 -2.39 -36.81 -9.53
CA SER A 763 -1.94 -35.59 -8.86
C SER A 763 -0.70 -35.01 -9.55
N LEU A 764 -0.21 -33.86 -9.08
CA LEU A 764 1.03 -33.27 -9.60
C LEU A 764 2.31 -33.94 -9.08
N LYS A 765 2.21 -34.80 -8.05
CA LYS A 765 3.34 -35.50 -7.43
C LYS A 765 3.38 -36.97 -7.83
N GLU A 766 2.22 -37.61 -7.91
CA GLU A 766 2.07 -39.01 -8.30
C GLU A 766 0.89 -39.20 -9.27
N ILE A 767 1.07 -40.13 -10.22
CA ILE A 767 -0.01 -40.66 -11.07
C ILE A 767 -0.10 -42.16 -10.82
N THR A 768 -1.30 -42.66 -10.58
CA THR A 768 -1.55 -44.08 -10.32
C THR A 768 -2.55 -44.65 -11.33
N PHE A 769 -2.14 -45.72 -12.00
CA PHE A 769 -2.96 -46.46 -12.96
C PHE A 769 -2.83 -47.97 -12.76
N SER A 770 -3.74 -48.73 -13.34
CA SER A 770 -3.77 -50.19 -13.30
C SER A 770 -3.88 -50.75 -14.72
N TYR A 771 -3.30 -51.93 -14.91
CA TYR A 771 -3.25 -52.64 -16.18
C TYR A 771 -3.35 -54.14 -15.91
N GLY A 772 -3.81 -54.92 -16.88
CA GLY A 772 -4.05 -56.35 -16.67
C GLY A 772 -4.63 -57.03 -17.89
N MET A 773 -5.29 -58.16 -17.64
CA MET A 773 -5.97 -58.94 -18.68
C MET A 773 -7.11 -58.13 -19.30
N ALA A 774 -7.12 -58.00 -20.62
CA ALA A 774 -8.24 -57.41 -21.34
C ALA A 774 -9.44 -58.39 -21.32
N THR A 775 -10.55 -57.97 -20.74
CA THR A 775 -11.84 -58.68 -20.81
C THR A 775 -12.39 -58.66 -22.24
N PRO A 776 -12.93 -59.77 -22.77
CA PRO A 776 -13.69 -59.73 -24.02
C PRO A 776 -14.95 -58.87 -23.86
N ASP A 777 -15.37 -58.19 -24.93
CA ASP A 777 -16.51 -57.29 -24.92
C ASP A 777 -17.82 -58.04 -24.57
N GLN A 778 -18.48 -57.64 -23.48
CA GLN A 778 -19.79 -58.20 -23.09
C GLN A 778 -20.93 -57.44 -23.78
N SER A 779 -21.46 -58.01 -24.85
CA SER A 779 -22.73 -57.59 -25.43
C SER A 779 -23.92 -58.30 -24.77
N GLY A 780 -24.48 -57.71 -23.71
CA GLY A 780 -25.84 -57.99 -23.23
C GLY A 780 -25.98 -58.79 -21.93
N THR A 781 -26.95 -58.35 -21.12
CA THR A 781 -27.60 -59.04 -19.97
C THR A 781 -26.70 -59.61 -18.86
N ALA A 782 -26.80 -59.02 -17.66
CA ALA A 782 -26.21 -59.55 -16.45
C ALA A 782 -27.09 -60.62 -15.79
N MET A 783 -26.48 -61.74 -15.40
CA MET A 783 -26.86 -62.56 -14.26
C MET A 783 -25.59 -63.01 -13.54
N GLU A 784 -25.68 -63.21 -12.23
CA GLU A 784 -24.51 -63.46 -11.37
C GLU A 784 -24.00 -64.90 -11.48
N VAL A 785 -22.70 -65.05 -11.77
CA VAL A 785 -21.91 -66.28 -11.61
C VAL A 785 -20.50 -65.88 -11.12
N ASP A 786 -19.85 -66.75 -10.35
CA ASP A 786 -18.72 -66.42 -9.47
C ASP A 786 -17.49 -65.70 -10.07
N ASN A 787 -16.77 -65.02 -9.16
CA ASN A 787 -15.59 -64.21 -9.44
C ASN A 787 -14.40 -65.02 -9.99
N ALA A 788 -14.31 -65.15 -11.31
CA ALA A 788 -13.04 -65.38 -12.00
C ALA A 788 -12.21 -64.09 -11.95
N THR A 789 -11.43 -63.91 -10.87
CA THR A 789 -10.74 -62.66 -10.52
C THR A 789 -9.89 -62.10 -11.67
N SER A 790 -10.35 -60.99 -12.25
CA SER A 790 -9.62 -60.27 -13.30
C SER A 790 -8.39 -59.56 -12.73
N GLN A 791 -7.27 -60.29 -12.68
CA GLN A 791 -6.01 -59.84 -12.07
C GLN A 791 -5.46 -58.59 -12.79
N SER A 792 -5.60 -57.45 -12.13
CA SER A 792 -5.01 -56.17 -12.53
C SER A 792 -3.93 -55.76 -11.54
N TYR A 793 -2.85 -55.19 -12.04
CA TYR A 793 -1.68 -54.78 -11.27
C TYR A 793 -1.60 -53.26 -11.22
N LYS A 794 -1.38 -52.71 -10.03
CA LYS A 794 -1.25 -51.27 -9.82
C LYS A 794 0.18 -50.78 -10.09
N VAL A 795 0.25 -49.58 -10.67
CA VAL A 795 1.46 -48.84 -11.02
C VAL A 795 1.31 -47.42 -10.51
N THR A 796 2.35 -46.90 -9.86
CA THR A 796 2.44 -45.49 -9.47
C THR A 796 3.70 -44.87 -10.10
N VAL A 797 3.59 -43.63 -10.56
CA VAL A 797 4.67 -42.86 -11.18
C VAL A 797 4.89 -41.60 -10.36
N ASP A 798 6.04 -41.49 -9.72
CA ASP A 798 6.48 -40.29 -9.00
C ASP A 798 7.05 -39.25 -9.98
N LEU A 799 6.51 -38.04 -9.89
CA LEU A 799 6.80 -36.86 -10.71
C LEU A 799 7.56 -35.78 -9.95
N SER A 800 7.72 -35.93 -8.63
CA SER A 800 8.14 -34.87 -7.70
C SER A 800 9.62 -34.46 -7.82
N SER A 801 10.43 -35.23 -8.55
CA SER A 801 11.87 -34.98 -8.70
C SER A 801 12.19 -33.63 -9.33
N MET A 802 13.01 -32.86 -8.61
CA MET A 802 13.58 -31.56 -9.02
C MET A 802 14.50 -31.67 -10.23
N GLU A 803 15.20 -32.80 -10.42
CA GLU A 803 16.03 -33.04 -11.61
C GLU A 803 15.19 -33.30 -12.88
N GLY A 804 13.91 -33.62 -12.69
CA GLY A 804 13.00 -34.06 -13.75
C GLY A 804 13.17 -35.53 -14.14
N LYS A 805 13.77 -36.35 -13.27
CA LYS A 805 13.77 -37.82 -13.39
C LYS A 805 12.49 -38.38 -12.77
N MET A 806 11.64 -39.02 -13.54
CA MET A 806 10.46 -39.72 -13.02
C MET A 806 10.89 -41.07 -12.42
N LYS A 807 10.14 -41.59 -11.44
CA LYS A 807 10.38 -42.91 -10.86
C LYS A 807 9.13 -43.77 -10.92
N LEU A 808 9.27 -45.00 -11.41
CA LEU A 808 8.23 -46.01 -11.43
C LEU A 808 8.21 -46.77 -10.09
N THR A 809 7.03 -47.02 -9.54
CA THR A 809 6.81 -47.97 -8.46
C THR A 809 5.70 -48.94 -8.83
N LEU A 810 5.90 -50.21 -8.48
CA LEU A 810 4.99 -51.30 -8.82
C LEU A 810 4.48 -51.95 -7.53
N GLU A 811 3.24 -52.43 -7.58
CA GLU A 811 2.61 -53.19 -6.50
C GLU A 811 3.36 -54.48 -6.17
N SER A 812 3.34 -54.90 -4.89
CA SER A 812 3.96 -56.16 -4.47
C SER A 812 3.30 -57.36 -5.18
N GLY A 813 4.11 -58.29 -5.69
CA GLY A 813 3.63 -59.41 -6.52
C GLY A 813 3.36 -59.05 -7.98
N ASN A 814 3.75 -57.85 -8.45
CA ASN A 814 3.68 -57.49 -9.86
C ASN A 814 4.84 -58.14 -10.66
N PRO A 815 4.57 -58.92 -11.72
CA PRO A 815 5.58 -59.60 -12.55
C PRO A 815 6.65 -58.66 -13.13
N HIS A 816 6.29 -57.40 -13.39
CA HIS A 816 7.20 -56.39 -13.95
C HIS A 816 8.25 -55.87 -12.98
N ILE A 817 8.21 -56.23 -11.69
CA ILE A 817 9.31 -55.95 -10.74
C ILE A 817 10.64 -56.51 -11.28
N ARG A 818 10.60 -57.68 -11.95
CA ARG A 818 11.75 -58.31 -12.62
C ARG A 818 12.43 -57.44 -13.70
N VAL A 819 11.76 -56.38 -14.17
CA VAL A 819 12.24 -55.47 -15.23
C VAL A 819 12.18 -53.98 -14.84
N LEU A 820 11.98 -53.66 -13.55
CA LEU A 820 11.75 -52.29 -13.06
C LEU A 820 12.84 -51.31 -13.50
N ASP A 821 14.12 -51.66 -13.30
CA ASP A 821 15.29 -50.90 -13.76
C ASP A 821 15.31 -50.59 -15.25
N ALA A 822 14.70 -51.43 -16.09
CA ALA A 822 14.60 -51.22 -17.53
C ALA A 822 13.41 -50.31 -17.86
N LEU A 823 12.30 -50.45 -17.15
CA LEU A 823 11.13 -49.57 -17.29
C LEU A 823 11.45 -48.13 -16.83
N ASP A 824 12.19 -47.94 -15.74
CA ASP A 824 12.65 -46.61 -15.29
C ASP A 824 13.57 -45.94 -16.33
N LYS A 825 14.43 -46.71 -16.99
CA LYS A 825 15.28 -46.22 -18.10
C LYS A 825 14.46 -45.83 -19.34
N VAL A 826 13.36 -46.54 -19.63
CA VAL A 826 12.43 -46.19 -20.72
C VAL A 826 11.57 -44.98 -20.36
N LEU A 827 11.07 -44.90 -19.12
CA LEU A 827 10.27 -43.78 -18.60
C LEU A 827 11.01 -42.45 -18.70
N ASN A 828 12.31 -42.46 -18.42
CA ASN A 828 13.21 -41.30 -18.49
C ASN A 828 13.86 -41.12 -19.88
N SER A 829 13.44 -41.89 -20.89
CA SER A 829 13.91 -41.76 -22.28
C SER A 829 13.02 -40.82 -23.10
N SER A 830 13.40 -40.58 -24.36
CA SER A 830 12.58 -39.85 -25.34
C SER A 830 11.21 -40.47 -25.65
N LYS A 831 10.95 -41.72 -25.22
CA LYS A 831 9.63 -42.38 -25.32
C LYS A 831 8.68 -42.06 -24.16
N GLY A 832 9.19 -41.54 -23.03
CA GLY A 832 8.37 -41.18 -21.85
C GLY A 832 7.44 -42.30 -21.36
N LEU A 833 6.28 -41.92 -20.80
CA LEU A 833 5.23 -42.89 -20.44
C LEU A 833 4.72 -43.66 -21.65
N ASP A 834 4.65 -43.08 -22.85
CA ASP A 834 4.14 -43.78 -24.03
C ASP A 834 4.97 -45.03 -24.33
N GLY A 835 6.28 -44.99 -24.10
CA GLY A 835 7.14 -46.17 -24.12
C GLY A 835 6.71 -47.24 -23.11
N VAL A 836 6.54 -46.87 -21.85
CA VAL A 836 6.13 -47.80 -20.77
C VAL A 836 4.73 -48.36 -21.01
N ALA A 837 3.77 -47.52 -21.40
CA ALA A 837 2.39 -47.87 -21.70
C ALA A 837 2.26 -48.88 -22.84
N ASN A 838 3.10 -48.76 -23.88
CA ASN A 838 3.16 -49.76 -24.95
C ASN A 838 3.82 -51.07 -24.50
N LEU A 839 4.78 -51.04 -23.55
CA LEU A 839 5.55 -52.22 -23.15
C LEU A 839 4.85 -53.10 -22.11
N LEU A 840 4.22 -52.52 -21.08
CA LEU A 840 3.56 -53.25 -19.99
C LEU A 840 2.60 -54.35 -20.50
N PRO A 841 1.69 -54.11 -21.49
CA PRO A 841 0.75 -55.13 -21.96
C PRO A 841 1.40 -56.23 -22.79
N GLN A 842 2.46 -55.89 -23.53
CA GLN A 842 3.17 -56.83 -24.42
C GLN A 842 4.05 -57.81 -23.64
N THR A 843 4.52 -57.39 -22.47
CA THR A 843 5.45 -58.14 -21.60
C THR A 843 4.78 -58.77 -20.37
N LEU A 844 3.51 -58.48 -20.08
CA LEU A 844 2.79 -59.05 -18.94
C LEU A 844 2.71 -60.58 -18.96
N TYR A 845 2.14 -61.14 -20.02
CA TYR A 845 1.92 -62.58 -20.20
C TYR A 845 3.19 -63.46 -20.10
N PRO A 846 4.34 -63.14 -20.76
CA PRO A 846 5.55 -63.95 -20.60
C PRO A 846 6.15 -63.84 -19.19
N LEU A 847 6.03 -62.68 -18.52
CA LEU A 847 6.50 -62.54 -17.14
C LEU A 847 5.59 -63.30 -16.14
N ARG A 848 4.27 -63.31 -16.32
CA ARG A 848 3.34 -64.18 -15.56
C ARG A 848 3.59 -65.66 -15.80
N ALA A 849 3.97 -66.04 -17.02
CA ALA A 849 4.40 -67.40 -17.34
C ALA A 849 5.67 -67.77 -16.55
N PHE A 850 6.66 -66.86 -16.45
CA PHE A 850 7.86 -67.08 -15.65
C PHE A 850 7.56 -67.22 -14.15
N ASP A 851 6.68 -66.39 -13.59
CA ASP A 851 6.24 -66.56 -12.19
C ASP A 851 5.54 -67.92 -12.00
N THR A 852 4.70 -68.35 -12.95
CA THR A 852 3.99 -69.64 -12.89
C THR A 852 4.97 -70.82 -12.95
N ILE A 853 5.98 -70.73 -13.84
CA ILE A 853 7.02 -71.76 -14.01
C ILE A 853 7.92 -71.81 -12.76
N GLU A 854 8.44 -70.69 -12.28
CA GLU A 854 9.27 -70.68 -11.05
C GLU A 854 8.51 -71.22 -9.83
N ASN A 855 7.22 -70.87 -9.66
CA ASN A 855 6.37 -71.44 -8.62
C ASN A 855 6.13 -72.96 -8.79
N ALA A 856 5.94 -73.44 -10.02
CA ALA A 856 5.74 -74.87 -10.31
C ALA A 856 7.02 -75.70 -10.09
N TRP A 857 8.20 -75.11 -10.26
CA TRP A 857 9.50 -75.77 -9.99
C TRP A 857 9.97 -75.64 -8.55
N GLY A 858 9.44 -74.70 -7.75
CA GLY A 858 9.71 -74.58 -6.31
C GLY A 858 9.66 -75.90 -5.54
N PRO A 859 8.58 -76.71 -5.63
CA PRO A 859 8.50 -78.02 -4.98
C PRO A 859 9.31 -79.13 -5.69
N LEU A 860 9.80 -78.90 -6.92
CA LEU A 860 10.52 -79.87 -7.75
C LEU A 860 12.05 -79.73 -7.65
N TYR A 861 12.56 -79.02 -6.64
CA TYR A 861 13.99 -78.73 -6.44
C TYR A 861 14.91 -79.97 -6.45
N THR A 862 14.39 -81.14 -6.10
CA THR A 862 15.10 -82.43 -6.17
C THR A 862 15.33 -82.90 -7.61
N SER A 863 14.34 -82.74 -8.49
CA SER A 863 14.38 -83.12 -9.91
C SER A 863 15.07 -82.06 -10.80
N GLY A 864 15.06 -80.80 -10.39
CA GLY A 864 15.81 -79.76 -11.09
C GLY A 864 15.53 -78.34 -10.60
N GLU A 865 16.10 -77.37 -11.30
CA GLU A 865 15.95 -75.93 -11.05
C GLU A 865 15.65 -75.20 -12.36
N VAL A 866 14.93 -74.07 -12.27
CA VAL A 866 14.67 -73.17 -13.40
C VAL A 866 15.14 -71.76 -13.08
N PHE A 867 15.75 -71.09 -14.06
CA PHE A 867 16.33 -69.76 -13.95
C PHE A 867 15.88 -68.87 -15.11
N VAL A 868 15.34 -67.69 -14.79
CA VAL A 868 14.90 -66.69 -15.77
C VAL A 868 15.92 -65.57 -15.87
N PHE A 869 16.64 -65.51 -16.99
CA PHE A 869 17.61 -64.44 -17.27
C PHE A 869 17.00 -63.37 -18.18
N VAL A 870 16.70 -62.20 -17.61
CA VAL A 870 16.36 -61.00 -18.39
C VAL A 870 17.59 -60.52 -19.17
N ARG A 871 17.48 -60.39 -20.50
CA ARG A 871 18.51 -59.76 -21.34
C ARG A 871 18.08 -58.37 -21.81
N ALA A 872 16.81 -58.23 -22.17
CA ALA A 872 16.13 -56.97 -22.47
C ALA A 872 14.62 -57.14 -22.25
N PHE A 873 13.84 -56.05 -22.30
CA PHE A 873 12.37 -56.12 -22.28
C PHE A 873 11.78 -56.85 -23.51
N GLU A 874 12.56 -57.03 -24.58
CA GLU A 874 12.22 -57.82 -25.77
C GLU A 874 12.90 -59.21 -25.78
N TRP A 875 13.73 -59.58 -24.79
CA TRP A 875 14.49 -60.84 -24.82
C TRP A 875 14.78 -61.41 -23.43
N TYR A 876 14.27 -62.61 -23.19
CA TYR A 876 14.49 -63.42 -22.00
C TYR A 876 15.16 -64.76 -22.38
N ASN A 877 15.95 -65.32 -21.48
CA ASN A 877 16.54 -66.66 -21.60
C ASN A 877 16.09 -67.51 -20.41
N LEU A 878 15.26 -68.52 -20.66
CA LEU A 878 14.69 -69.43 -19.66
C LEU A 878 15.56 -70.70 -19.63
N ARG A 879 16.13 -71.04 -18.48
CA ARG A 879 17.09 -72.14 -18.35
C ARG A 879 16.69 -73.12 -17.26
N TYR A 880 16.44 -74.36 -17.67
CA TYR A 880 16.28 -75.51 -16.80
C TYR A 880 17.62 -76.21 -16.56
N VAL A 881 17.79 -76.74 -15.35
CA VAL A 881 18.92 -77.56 -14.92
C VAL A 881 18.34 -78.82 -14.30
N LEU A 882 18.21 -79.88 -15.10
CA LEU A 882 17.69 -81.17 -14.63
C LEU A 882 18.76 -81.89 -13.81
N LYS A 883 18.38 -82.40 -12.64
CA LYS A 883 19.21 -83.21 -11.74
C LYS A 883 18.86 -84.68 -11.96
N SER A 884 19.86 -85.56 -12.06
CA SER A 884 19.60 -87.00 -12.16
C SER A 884 19.28 -87.59 -10.79
N SER A 885 18.44 -88.63 -10.76
CA SER A 885 18.25 -89.45 -9.56
C SER A 885 19.49 -90.29 -9.25
N THR A 886 20.29 -90.61 -10.28
CA THR A 886 21.50 -91.43 -10.19
C THR A 886 22.76 -90.57 -10.24
N SER A 887 23.70 -90.79 -9.31
CA SER A 887 24.85 -89.89 -9.08
C SER A 887 25.90 -89.83 -10.21
N ASN A 888 25.76 -90.66 -11.25
CA ASN A 888 26.75 -90.80 -12.32
C ASN A 888 26.44 -89.94 -13.56
N ASN A 889 25.23 -89.38 -13.66
CA ASN A 889 24.80 -88.57 -14.81
C ASN A 889 24.96 -87.06 -14.55
N PRO A 890 25.66 -86.30 -15.41
CA PRO A 890 25.84 -84.86 -15.22
C PRO A 890 24.51 -84.09 -15.45
N PRO A 891 24.25 -83.00 -14.70
CA PRO A 891 22.97 -82.30 -14.77
C PRO A 891 22.73 -81.67 -16.16
N ARG A 892 21.63 -82.09 -16.83
CA ARG A 892 21.33 -81.73 -18.21
C ARG A 892 20.73 -80.32 -18.26
N LYS A 893 21.47 -79.38 -18.86
CA LYS A 893 21.08 -77.96 -18.97
C LYS A 893 20.31 -77.73 -20.26
N ILE A 894 19.10 -77.18 -20.15
CA ILE A 894 18.21 -76.88 -21.29
C ILE A 894 17.87 -75.40 -21.25
N ALA A 895 18.20 -74.66 -22.31
CA ALA A 895 17.92 -73.23 -22.40
C ALA A 895 16.95 -72.93 -23.55
N PHE A 896 16.11 -71.92 -23.37
CA PHE A 896 15.20 -71.38 -24.38
C PHE A 896 15.39 -69.87 -24.47
N ASP A 897 15.58 -69.36 -25.69
CA ASP A 897 15.49 -67.93 -25.97
C ASP A 897 14.05 -67.57 -26.34
N ILE A 898 13.55 -66.54 -25.66
CA ILE A 898 12.19 -66.02 -25.76
C ILE A 898 12.32 -64.55 -26.16
N LYS A 899 12.12 -64.27 -27.45
CA LYS A 899 12.41 -62.96 -28.04
C LYS A 899 11.22 -62.39 -28.80
N MET A 900 10.87 -61.14 -28.50
CA MET A 900 9.91 -60.38 -29.29
C MET A 900 10.55 -59.93 -30.61
N ASN A 901 9.86 -60.17 -31.72
CA ASN A 901 10.22 -59.66 -33.04
C ASN A 901 8.98 -59.05 -33.71
N HIS A 902 9.16 -58.01 -34.53
CA HIS A 902 8.06 -57.31 -35.16
C HIS A 902 7.85 -57.78 -36.61
N ARG A 903 6.62 -58.13 -36.99
CA ARG A 903 6.23 -58.54 -38.36
C ARG A 903 5.07 -57.67 -38.84
N ARG A 904 5.29 -56.88 -39.91
CA ARG A 904 4.33 -55.87 -40.43
C ARG A 904 3.78 -54.94 -39.33
N GLY A 905 4.66 -54.50 -38.41
CA GLY A 905 4.31 -53.63 -37.28
C GLY A 905 3.68 -54.33 -36.08
N VAL A 906 3.30 -55.61 -36.17
CA VAL A 906 2.73 -56.38 -35.05
C VAL A 906 3.84 -57.11 -34.28
N PRO A 907 3.90 -57.03 -32.94
CA PRO A 907 4.85 -57.77 -32.12
C PRO A 907 4.45 -59.26 -31.99
N TRP A 908 5.44 -60.15 -32.11
CA TRP A 908 5.30 -61.59 -31.91
C TRP A 908 6.45 -62.11 -31.03
N TRP A 909 6.11 -62.89 -30.00
CA TRP A 909 7.08 -63.63 -29.20
C TRP A 909 7.51 -64.90 -29.93
N PHE A 910 8.82 -65.11 -30.05
CA PHE A 910 9.45 -66.27 -30.66
C PHE A 910 10.17 -67.09 -29.59
N VAL A 911 9.84 -68.37 -29.45
CA VAL A 911 10.38 -69.29 -28.45
C VAL A 911 11.18 -70.38 -29.14
N ARG A 912 12.48 -70.47 -28.86
CA ARG A 912 13.37 -71.47 -29.47
C ARG A 912 14.34 -72.05 -28.45
N ARG A 913 14.56 -73.36 -28.49
CA ARG A 913 15.61 -74.03 -27.72
C ARG A 913 17.00 -73.54 -28.16
N ASN A 914 17.77 -73.01 -27.22
CA ASN A 914 19.15 -72.59 -27.40
C ASN A 914 20.06 -73.82 -27.16
N LYS A 915 20.52 -74.45 -28.25
CA LYS A 915 21.70 -75.30 -28.23
C LYS A 915 22.92 -74.37 -28.26
N GLY A 916 23.76 -74.43 -27.22
CA GLY A 916 24.85 -73.48 -27.01
C GLY A 916 25.87 -73.46 -28.17
N ASP A 917 26.43 -72.29 -28.43
CA ASP A 917 27.25 -72.00 -29.62
C ASP A 917 28.61 -72.72 -29.59
N LYS A 918 28.66 -73.97 -30.05
CA LYS A 918 29.87 -74.57 -30.63
C LYS A 918 29.96 -74.06 -32.07
N GLY A 919 30.84 -73.10 -32.29
CA GLY A 919 30.94 -72.39 -33.56
C GLY A 919 31.50 -73.24 -34.70
N ASP A 920 30.62 -73.87 -35.47
CA ASP A 920 30.75 -73.88 -36.93
C ASP A 920 29.37 -73.74 -37.59
N LYS A 921 29.29 -73.00 -38.70
CA LYS A 921 28.03 -72.57 -39.35
C LYS A 921 27.84 -73.26 -40.70
N ARG A 922 27.57 -74.57 -40.71
CA ARG A 922 27.06 -75.25 -41.92
C ARG A 922 26.16 -76.47 -41.73
N GLU A 923 26.16 -77.16 -40.60
CA GLU A 923 25.31 -78.35 -40.40
C GLU A 923 24.10 -78.07 -39.50
N PRO A 924 22.93 -78.70 -39.76
CA PRO A 924 21.85 -78.71 -38.79
C PRO A 924 22.29 -79.55 -37.57
N PRO A 925 22.19 -79.02 -36.33
CA PRO A 925 22.52 -79.84 -35.16
C PRO A 925 21.56 -81.03 -35.11
N ALA A 926 22.11 -82.23 -34.91
CA ALA A 926 21.34 -83.47 -34.79
C ALA A 926 20.17 -83.32 -33.81
N GLU A 927 19.05 -84.02 -34.06
CA GLU A 927 17.91 -84.00 -33.15
C GLU A 927 18.26 -84.78 -31.87
N ASP A 928 18.23 -84.12 -30.71
CA ASP A 928 18.39 -84.81 -29.42
C ASP A 928 17.04 -85.45 -29.02
N GLU A 929 17.02 -86.35 -28.02
CA GLU A 929 15.75 -86.88 -27.50
C GLU A 929 14.80 -85.77 -27.02
N ILE A 930 15.39 -84.70 -26.46
CA ILE A 930 14.67 -83.49 -26.02
C ILE A 930 14.01 -82.76 -27.21
N ASP A 931 14.63 -82.74 -28.40
CA ASP A 931 13.99 -82.16 -29.59
C ASP A 931 12.85 -83.06 -30.09
N ALA A 932 13.02 -84.38 -30.02
CA ALA A 932 11.98 -85.36 -30.35
C ALA A 932 10.75 -85.22 -29.43
N GLN A 933 10.95 -85.05 -28.13
CA GLN A 933 9.87 -84.77 -27.17
C GLN A 933 9.22 -83.39 -27.43
N LEU A 934 10.01 -82.34 -27.67
CA LEU A 934 9.50 -80.99 -27.96
C LEU A 934 8.75 -80.87 -29.30
N LYS A 935 8.89 -81.82 -30.25
CA LYS A 935 8.04 -81.88 -31.46
C LYS A 935 6.54 -81.91 -31.13
N SER A 936 6.15 -82.45 -29.97
CA SER A 936 4.76 -82.41 -29.48
C SER A 936 4.25 -80.96 -29.35
N VAL A 937 5.07 -80.05 -28.82
CA VAL A 937 4.76 -78.62 -28.71
C VAL A 937 4.91 -77.93 -30.06
N TRP A 938 6.02 -78.17 -30.77
CA TRP A 938 6.36 -77.50 -32.05
C TRP A 938 5.44 -77.83 -33.22
N ASN A 939 4.73 -78.96 -33.18
CA ASN A 939 3.70 -79.33 -34.16
C ASN A 939 2.27 -78.99 -33.70
N SER A 940 2.09 -78.46 -32.48
CA SER A 940 0.79 -78.08 -31.94
C SER A 940 0.52 -76.57 -32.09
N SER A 941 -0.74 -76.16 -31.89
CA SER A 941 -1.15 -74.77 -31.83
C SER A 941 -2.19 -74.55 -30.73
N GLY A 942 -2.40 -73.30 -30.34
CA GLY A 942 -3.42 -72.90 -29.38
C GLY A 942 -3.94 -71.48 -29.65
N PRO A 943 -4.82 -70.95 -28.78
CA PRO A 943 -5.31 -69.58 -28.92
C PRO A 943 -4.13 -68.60 -28.93
N ASN A 944 -4.03 -67.79 -30.00
CA ASN A 944 -2.98 -66.80 -30.21
C ASN A 944 -1.52 -67.32 -30.28
N TRP A 945 -1.28 -68.64 -30.45
CA TRP A 945 0.08 -69.16 -30.69
C TRP A 945 0.13 -70.41 -31.58
N ASN A 946 1.23 -70.57 -32.31
CA ASN A 946 1.48 -71.67 -33.22
C ASN A 946 2.89 -72.21 -33.04
N GLY A 947 3.02 -73.53 -32.92
CA GLY A 947 4.28 -74.20 -33.19
C GLY A 947 4.72 -73.99 -34.64
N MET A 948 6.02 -73.82 -34.84
CA MET A 948 6.73 -74.08 -36.09
C MET A 948 7.67 -75.25 -35.79
N ARG A 949 8.01 -76.06 -36.81
CA ARG A 949 8.78 -77.32 -36.73
C ARG A 949 9.94 -77.41 -35.72
N THR A 950 10.60 -76.29 -35.37
CA THR A 950 11.74 -76.22 -34.42
C THR A 950 11.65 -75.07 -33.39
N SER A 951 10.51 -74.38 -33.29
CA SER A 951 10.32 -73.17 -32.45
C SER A 951 8.85 -72.72 -32.44
N ALA A 952 8.30 -72.27 -31.32
CA ALA A 952 6.95 -71.69 -31.31
C ALA A 952 6.95 -70.17 -31.54
N VAL A 953 5.81 -69.64 -32.03
CA VAL A 953 5.56 -68.20 -32.20
C VAL A 953 4.19 -67.85 -31.64
N ALA A 954 4.12 -66.80 -30.82
CA ALA A 954 2.92 -66.39 -30.10
C ALA A 954 2.68 -64.88 -30.18
N ARG A 955 1.42 -64.46 -30.14
CA ARG A 955 1.06 -63.08 -29.75
C ARG A 955 1.12 -62.95 -28.22
N TYR A 956 1.06 -61.73 -27.72
CA TYR A 956 1.12 -61.44 -26.28
C TYR A 956 0.13 -62.27 -25.45
N GLN A 957 -1.11 -62.50 -25.90
CA GLN A 957 -2.07 -63.37 -25.18
C GLN A 957 -1.75 -64.88 -25.23
N GLY A 958 -1.03 -65.36 -26.25
CA GLY A 958 -0.79 -66.80 -26.46
C GLY A 958 0.51 -67.32 -25.86
N ILE A 959 1.46 -66.43 -25.51
CA ILE A 959 2.79 -66.83 -25.05
C ILE A 959 2.78 -67.54 -23.69
N GLU A 960 1.82 -67.21 -22.82
CA GLU A 960 1.67 -67.83 -21.50
C GLU A 960 1.37 -69.34 -21.62
N ALA A 961 0.32 -69.68 -22.37
CA ALA A 961 -0.03 -71.08 -22.69
C ALA A 961 1.06 -71.80 -23.52
N CYS A 962 1.76 -71.08 -24.40
CA CYS A 962 2.89 -71.63 -25.15
C CYS A 962 4.06 -72.03 -24.24
N LEU A 963 4.41 -71.18 -23.27
CA LEU A 963 5.50 -71.45 -22.34
C LEU A 963 5.11 -72.51 -21.30
N GLN A 964 3.85 -72.53 -20.85
CA GLN A 964 3.31 -73.60 -20.02
C GLN A 964 3.45 -74.98 -20.68
N LYS A 965 3.10 -75.13 -21.97
CA LYS A 965 3.30 -76.42 -22.68
C LYS A 965 4.77 -76.82 -22.88
N VAL A 966 5.66 -75.85 -23.10
CA VAL A 966 7.11 -76.14 -23.13
C VAL A 966 7.56 -76.65 -21.76
N ASP A 967 7.12 -75.99 -20.69
CA ASP A 967 7.46 -76.33 -19.31
C ASP A 967 6.87 -77.68 -18.84
N GLU A 968 5.61 -77.98 -19.18
CA GLU A 968 4.97 -79.29 -18.98
C GLU A 968 5.81 -80.41 -19.60
N VAL A 969 6.26 -80.23 -20.85
CA VAL A 969 7.15 -81.21 -21.50
C VAL A 969 8.47 -81.32 -20.76
N ILE A 970 9.14 -80.22 -20.38
CA ILE A 970 10.40 -80.31 -19.61
C ILE A 970 10.21 -80.96 -18.24
N ARG A 971 9.09 -80.71 -17.54
CA ARG A 971 8.74 -81.36 -16.26
C ARG A 971 8.45 -82.87 -16.40
N SER A 972 8.14 -83.35 -17.62
CA SER A 972 7.98 -84.78 -17.92
C SER A 972 9.27 -85.53 -18.25
N ILE A 973 10.42 -84.85 -18.32
CA ILE A 973 11.71 -85.47 -18.70
C ILE A 973 12.45 -85.98 -17.45
N SER A 974 12.39 -87.29 -17.19
CA SER A 974 13.34 -87.93 -16.28
C SER A 974 14.74 -87.96 -16.93
N VAL A 975 15.80 -87.71 -16.17
CA VAL A 975 17.17 -87.81 -16.69
C VAL A 975 17.55 -89.26 -16.99
N ASP A 976 16.92 -90.22 -16.31
CA ASP A 976 17.23 -91.65 -16.42
C ASP A 976 16.56 -92.31 -17.67
N ASP A 977 15.58 -91.65 -18.31
CA ASP A 977 14.96 -92.07 -19.59
C ASP A 977 15.84 -91.76 -20.83
N LEU A 978 17.06 -91.23 -20.61
CA LEU A 978 17.91 -90.61 -21.63
C LEU A 978 19.29 -91.29 -21.74
N ALA A 979 19.35 -92.60 -21.49
CA ALA A 979 20.58 -93.38 -21.40
C ALA A 979 20.75 -94.36 -22.59
N PRO A 980 21.87 -94.31 -23.34
CA PRO A 980 22.16 -95.29 -24.40
C PRO A 980 22.60 -96.66 -23.86
N LEU A 981 22.15 -97.74 -24.50
CA LEU A 981 22.60 -99.11 -24.20
C LEU A 981 23.96 -99.46 -24.87
N PRO A 982 24.80 -100.34 -24.30
CA PRO A 982 26.18 -100.52 -24.73
C PRO A 982 26.48 -101.79 -25.55
N ALA A 983 27.37 -101.66 -26.53
CA ALA A 983 28.28 -102.70 -27.04
C ALA A 983 29.48 -101.98 -27.69
N GLN A 984 30.76 -102.10 -27.30
CA GLN A 984 31.67 -103.23 -27.00
C GLN A 984 32.83 -103.25 -28.04
N PRO A 985 33.99 -103.89 -27.74
CA PRO A 985 35.33 -103.52 -28.28
C PRO A 985 35.66 -104.31 -29.60
N PRO A 986 36.88 -104.23 -30.25
CA PRO A 986 38.18 -103.96 -29.62
C PRO A 986 39.37 -103.36 -30.43
N GLN A 987 40.49 -103.17 -29.71
CA GLN A 987 41.92 -103.30 -30.14
C GLN A 987 42.48 -102.28 -31.18
N SER A 988 43.81 -102.13 -31.34
CA SER A 988 44.96 -102.09 -30.38
C SER A 988 46.25 -101.65 -31.11
N LYS A 989 47.32 -101.33 -30.35
CA LYS A 989 48.68 -100.91 -30.80
C LYS A 989 48.74 -99.47 -31.35
N GLY A 990 49.87 -98.76 -31.30
CA GLY A 990 51.23 -99.11 -30.80
C GLY A 990 51.83 -98.05 -29.86
N GLN A 991 53.05 -98.27 -29.38
CA GLN A 991 53.68 -97.51 -28.28
C GLN A 991 54.89 -96.66 -28.73
N ALA A 992 55.06 -95.50 -28.10
CA ALA A 992 56.34 -94.88 -27.75
C ALA A 992 56.11 -94.14 -26.40
N GLN A 993 56.83 -94.38 -25.31
CA GLN A 993 58.27 -94.21 -25.03
C GLN A 993 58.72 -92.73 -24.97
N THR A 994 59.38 -92.22 -23.91
CA THR A 994 59.33 -92.56 -22.45
C THR A 994 60.02 -91.43 -21.62
N VAL A 995 59.81 -91.43 -20.30
CA VAL A 995 60.52 -90.64 -19.25
C VAL A 995 60.21 -89.12 -19.18
N GLY A 996 59.65 -88.67 -18.04
CA GLY A 996 60.40 -87.66 -17.27
C GLY A 996 59.81 -86.30 -16.86
N GLN A 997 58.53 -86.16 -16.49
CA GLN A 997 58.10 -85.07 -15.56
C GLN A 997 57.16 -85.63 -14.47
N GLN A 998 57.25 -85.09 -13.25
CA GLN A 998 56.75 -85.74 -12.01
C GLN A 998 55.57 -84.95 -11.35
N PRO A 999 55.20 -85.22 -10.07
CA PRO A 999 53.80 -85.41 -9.63
C PRO A 999 53.05 -84.07 -9.39
N GLY A 1000 51.73 -84.02 -9.13
CA GLY A 1000 50.77 -85.08 -8.74
C GLY A 1000 50.31 -84.94 -7.28
N GLN A 1001 49.04 -85.28 -7.01
CA GLN A 1001 48.38 -85.34 -5.67
C GLN A 1001 47.97 -83.97 -5.04
N ASN A 1002 46.91 -83.85 -4.21
CA ASN A 1002 45.89 -84.84 -3.82
C ASN A 1002 44.53 -84.21 -3.39
N GLN A 1003 43.50 -85.06 -3.31
CA GLN A 1003 42.35 -84.98 -2.39
C GLN A 1003 41.32 -83.82 -2.55
N GLN A 1004 40.00 -84.05 -2.38
CA GLN A 1004 39.22 -84.42 -1.18
C GLN A 1004 39.18 -83.24 -0.20
N GLN A 1005 38.14 -82.39 -0.24
CA GLN A 1005 36.81 -82.55 0.40
C GLN A 1005 36.81 -82.42 1.93
N MET A 1006 35.79 -81.70 2.40
CA MET A 1006 35.05 -81.90 3.66
C MET A 1006 35.71 -81.67 5.02
N ARG A 1007 34.89 -81.01 5.86
CA ARG A 1007 34.79 -81.09 7.33
C ARG A 1007 36.00 -80.60 8.13
N LEU A 1008 35.84 -79.49 8.87
CA LEU A 1008 35.17 -79.36 10.19
C LEU A 1008 36.01 -79.96 11.31
N GLN A 1009 36.23 -79.15 12.35
CA GLN A 1009 37.06 -79.46 13.54
C GLN A 1009 38.58 -79.53 13.22
N GLN A 1010 39.50 -79.15 14.10
CA GLN A 1010 39.39 -78.36 15.34
C GLN A 1010 40.74 -77.68 15.67
N GLN A 1011 40.77 -76.99 16.81
CA GLN A 1011 41.91 -76.78 17.73
C GLN A 1011 43.29 -77.25 17.22
N ALA A 1012 44.23 -76.34 16.96
CA ALA A 1012 45.02 -75.60 17.96
C ALA A 1012 45.90 -76.49 18.86
N ARG A 1013 47.22 -76.31 18.75
CA ARG A 1013 48.20 -76.51 19.82
C ARG A 1013 49.45 -75.66 19.58
N GLN A 1014 49.96 -75.06 20.66
CA GLN A 1014 51.37 -75.00 21.09
C GLN A 1014 52.46 -74.72 20.03
N LEU A 1015 53.34 -73.72 20.12
CA LEU A 1015 53.75 -72.69 21.12
C LEU A 1015 54.40 -71.52 20.31
N GLN A 1016 54.52 -70.23 20.70
CA GLN A 1016 54.62 -69.54 22.00
C GLN A 1016 54.08 -68.07 21.92
N LEU A 1017 54.24 -67.29 23.00
CA LEU A 1017 53.68 -65.93 23.31
C LEU A 1017 54.72 -64.77 23.06
N PRO A 1018 54.44 -63.45 23.31
CA PRO A 1018 53.18 -62.67 23.49
C PRO A 1018 53.14 -61.24 22.81
N THR A 1019 52.07 -60.49 23.12
CA THR A 1019 51.72 -59.03 22.96
C THR A 1019 52.68 -58.01 23.64
N PRO A 1020 52.52 -56.63 23.58
CA PRO A 1020 51.32 -55.79 23.34
C PRO A 1020 51.46 -54.46 22.51
N GLY A 1021 50.37 -53.68 22.40
CA GLY A 1021 50.30 -52.28 21.87
C GLY A 1021 49.93 -52.19 20.35
N HIS A 1022 48.90 -51.53 19.81
CA HIS A 1022 47.92 -50.47 20.17
C HIS A 1022 48.24 -49.03 19.67
N SER A 1023 47.24 -48.42 19.00
CA SER A 1023 47.05 -46.98 18.67
C SER A 1023 48.09 -46.14 17.89
N GLN A 1024 47.71 -45.70 16.66
CA GLN A 1024 47.82 -44.32 16.09
C GLN A 1024 49.19 -43.58 16.08
N PRO A 1025 49.29 -42.29 15.67
CA PRO A 1025 48.84 -41.61 14.43
C PRO A 1025 50.02 -40.86 13.75
N HIS A 1026 49.74 -39.85 12.91
CA HIS A 1026 50.68 -38.74 12.54
C HIS A 1026 51.91 -39.15 11.66
N SER A 1027 52.73 -38.25 11.06
CA SER A 1027 52.56 -36.87 10.51
C SER A 1027 53.83 -36.47 9.72
N GLN A 1028 54.10 -35.15 9.57
CA GLN A 1028 55.35 -34.51 9.07
C GLN A 1028 55.55 -34.46 7.54
N GLY A 1029 56.31 -33.51 6.97
CA GLY A 1029 57.07 -32.38 7.54
C GLY A 1029 56.90 -31.08 6.71
N SER A 1030 56.99 -29.85 7.24
CA SER A 1030 58.09 -29.15 7.96
C SER A 1030 59.12 -28.50 7.01
N SER A 1031 59.74 -27.34 7.26
CA SER A 1031 59.78 -26.42 8.44
C SER A 1031 59.92 -24.94 7.94
N GLN A 1032 60.24 -23.85 8.67
CA GLN A 1032 60.56 -23.49 10.07
C GLN A 1032 60.38 -21.94 10.23
N GLY A 1033 60.24 -21.30 11.41
CA GLY A 1033 59.94 -21.83 12.74
C GLY A 1033 60.68 -21.21 13.94
N HIS A 1034 60.67 -19.88 14.16
CA HIS A 1034 61.19 -19.21 15.39
C HIS A 1034 60.25 -18.07 15.87
N GLN A 1035 59.60 -18.18 17.07
CA GLN A 1035 60.05 -17.78 18.43
C GLN A 1035 59.67 -16.31 18.78
N GLN A 1036 59.09 -15.88 19.92
CA GLN A 1036 58.66 -16.39 21.27
C GLN A 1036 57.43 -15.52 21.76
N ARG A 1037 56.90 -15.54 23.01
CA ARG A 1037 56.32 -16.60 23.89
C ARG A 1037 55.76 -15.99 25.23
N MET A 1038 54.45 -15.68 25.33
CA MET A 1038 53.66 -15.48 26.60
C MET A 1038 54.08 -14.28 27.51
N PRO A 1039 53.36 -13.90 28.61
CA PRO A 1039 52.14 -14.46 29.24
C PRO A 1039 50.98 -13.45 29.54
N THR A 1040 49.94 -13.93 30.24
CA THR A 1040 48.83 -13.15 30.87
C THR A 1040 49.16 -12.78 32.33
N PRO A 1041 48.40 -11.86 33.00
CA PRO A 1041 47.29 -12.33 33.86
C PRO A 1041 46.09 -11.35 34.07
N ASN A 1042 45.11 -11.84 34.82
CA ASN A 1042 43.89 -11.22 35.40
C ASN A 1042 44.06 -9.78 35.95
N MET A 1043 43.04 -8.91 35.98
CA MET A 1043 42.01 -8.96 37.04
C MET A 1043 40.68 -8.24 36.76
N THR A 1044 39.69 -8.61 37.59
CA THR A 1044 38.30 -8.13 37.67
C THR A 1044 38.15 -6.66 38.08
N MET A 1045 37.10 -5.99 37.58
CA MET A 1045 36.10 -5.39 38.48
C MET A 1045 34.73 -5.18 37.82
N ASN A 1046 33.69 -5.13 38.64
CA ASN A 1046 32.28 -4.99 38.27
C ASN A 1046 31.83 -3.53 38.46
N MET A 1047 31.01 -2.97 37.56
CA MET A 1047 30.26 -1.74 37.84
C MET A 1047 28.88 -1.73 37.17
N ASN A 1048 27.96 -1.03 37.84
CA ASN A 1048 26.55 -0.86 37.52
C ASN A 1048 26.27 0.64 37.24
N MET A 1049 24.99 0.99 36.99
CA MET A 1049 24.39 2.33 36.99
C MET A 1049 24.58 3.29 35.79
N ASN A 1050 23.42 3.55 35.17
CA ASN A 1050 22.74 4.86 35.02
C ASN A 1050 23.35 6.06 34.25
N MET A 1051 22.40 6.95 33.92
CA MET A 1051 22.49 8.22 33.18
C MET A 1051 23.71 9.12 33.49
N ALA A 1052 24.21 9.76 32.43
CA ALA A 1052 24.69 11.14 32.48
C ALA A 1052 24.42 11.86 31.14
N MET A 1053 24.34 13.20 31.18
CA MET A 1053 24.28 14.05 29.98
C MET A 1053 25.66 14.12 29.31
N VAL A 1054 25.71 14.35 27.99
CA VAL A 1054 26.95 14.72 27.28
C VAL A 1054 26.80 16.09 26.62
N GLN A 1055 27.50 17.07 27.20
CA GLN A 1055 27.60 18.44 26.68
C GLN A 1055 28.96 18.62 26.02
N ASN A 1056 29.01 18.58 24.68
CA ASN A 1056 30.28 18.68 23.94
C ASN A 1056 30.78 20.14 23.83
N GLN A 1057 31.89 20.44 24.51
CA GLN A 1057 32.72 21.61 24.20
C GLN A 1057 33.86 21.23 23.25
N LEU A 1058 34.23 22.15 22.35
CA LEU A 1058 35.38 21.99 21.46
C LEU A 1058 36.60 22.81 21.93
N LYS A 1059 37.78 22.22 21.78
CA LYS A 1059 39.06 22.70 22.31
C LYS A 1059 39.50 24.02 21.66
N ARG A 1060 40.12 24.91 22.46
CA ARG A 1060 41.19 25.81 22.01
C ARG A 1060 42.36 25.75 23.00
N LYS A 1061 43.60 25.84 22.49
CA LYS A 1061 44.82 25.94 23.31
C LYS A 1061 45.08 27.40 23.71
N PRO A 1062 45.77 27.65 24.84
CA PRO A 1062 46.17 29.00 25.25
C PRO A 1062 47.57 29.39 24.73
N SER A 1063 47.83 30.70 24.70
CA SER A 1063 49.16 31.32 24.72
C SER A 1063 49.07 32.61 25.53
N SER A 1064 50.02 32.84 26.43
CA SER A 1064 50.03 33.96 27.37
C SER A 1064 50.74 35.19 26.83
N GLN A 1065 50.33 36.38 27.27
CA GLN A 1065 51.21 37.29 28.04
C GLN A 1065 50.42 38.46 28.64
N SER A 1066 51.06 39.17 29.57
CA SER A 1066 50.51 40.29 30.35
C SER A 1066 50.96 41.64 29.81
N VAL A 1067 50.22 42.71 30.14
CA VAL A 1067 50.71 44.03 30.61
C VAL A 1067 49.50 44.94 30.91
N ASN A 1068 49.69 45.92 31.79
CA ASN A 1068 48.64 46.84 32.30
C ASN A 1068 49.05 48.33 32.02
N PRO A 1069 48.33 49.36 32.49
CA PRO A 1069 47.37 50.13 31.69
C PRO A 1069 47.80 51.58 31.36
N ARG A 1070 47.08 52.25 30.43
CA ARG A 1070 46.89 53.72 30.37
C ARG A 1070 45.83 54.14 29.34
N GLY A 1071 45.15 55.26 29.59
CA GLY A 1071 44.50 56.10 28.55
C GLY A 1071 45.36 57.35 28.26
N PRO A 1072 44.84 58.48 27.70
CA PRO A 1072 43.42 58.80 27.51
C PRO A 1072 43.04 59.63 26.23
N LYS A 1073 41.78 60.10 26.16
CA LYS A 1073 41.25 61.34 25.50
C LYS A 1073 41.22 61.53 23.96
N ARG A 1074 40.01 61.94 23.51
CA ARG A 1074 39.61 63.00 22.53
C ARG A 1074 40.40 63.24 21.23
N GLU A 1075 39.70 63.24 20.10
CA GLU A 1075 39.12 64.41 19.37
C GLU A 1075 38.03 63.87 18.39
N VAL A 1076 36.91 64.52 18.02
CA VAL A 1076 36.69 65.77 17.23
C VAL A 1076 37.34 65.63 15.84
N VAL A 1077 36.59 65.61 14.73
CA VAL A 1077 36.09 66.77 13.96
C VAL A 1077 34.79 66.46 13.18
N GLU A 1078 34.15 67.53 12.74
CA GLU A 1078 32.93 67.72 11.92
C GLU A 1078 32.94 67.05 10.52
N ILE A 1079 31.79 66.58 10.02
CA ILE A 1079 30.94 67.16 8.94
C ILE A 1079 31.52 67.07 7.52
N ASP A 1080 30.86 66.25 6.68
CA ASP A 1080 30.15 66.67 5.45
C ASP A 1080 28.78 65.94 5.43
#